data_AF-A0A3D6DHK6-F1
#
_entry.id   AF-A0A3D6DHK6-F1
#
_cell.length_a   1.000
_cell.length_b   1.000
_cell.length_c   1.000
_cell.angle_alpha   90.00
_cell.angle_beta   90.00
_cell.angle_gamma   90.00
#
_symmetry.space_group_name_H-M   'P 1'
#
loop_
_entity.id
_entity.type
_entity.pdbx_description
1 polymer ?
#
loop_
_entity_poly.entity_id
_entity_poly.type
_entity_poly.pdbx_seq_one_letter_code
_entity_poly.pdbx_strand_id
1 'polypeptide(L)'
;MVGCLDSEACNYNSDANTAGDCEYPLDLYGVTYVDCDGACLNDGDGDGVCDEDEVAGCMDELAVNFDAAATDEDGSCLYPGCTDPLYIEYDADADVDDGTCATLVLEGCTDSAYLEYDADANVDDGSCQVLAVFGCTDALACNYSGGYNTDDGSCIYASDIYGSDLVDCFGNCLNDADGDGVCDADEVAGCTDQAACNYSPTITEDDGSCEYCSCYEPEVIPGPDSLYFESDSAGYGLELVRVAEHTSGDLAGQTTYRLFIKGQSPADKLSSVFGNGDLPLNINTSTSWYQDPVGSNYGSSINPLLFGIIPSLPYDSWVTIGIEQVPNTALGEAEVQGVSSPGQNWLAAFSAGGGIDIDDVTGGAWFVTNDATNGIAGDGLSMLVAQFTTDGVISGTLNFQLFLNGDVDTDIRPTVSFSSEGMESSLFSYCGCTQEGAENYDPNAVHDDGSCLSGPGCTYANAANYDVNAGYDDGSCQFSGCTVDYYRNYTTYATVDDGSCSDAPPCPDSNGDGMIGALEITDLLVFYNTDGGGCGVFSPLTPIELGVEPCAVPGADCGDEGCTYPNAVNFDPGALNDDGSCFWTGCTDPEMQNYQPLANLDDGTCVMPICWDFDFNGSVGIQDLLDLLLLFNLSCEGE
;
A
#
# COMPACT_ATOMS: atom_id res chain seq x y z
N MET A 1 -21.11 -35.33 159.48
CA MET A 1 -20.72 -35.86 158.16
C MET A 1 -19.39 -35.23 157.80
N VAL A 2 -18.40 -36.04 157.40
CA VAL A 2 -17.10 -35.53 156.94
C VAL A 2 -17.21 -35.27 155.43
N GLY A 3 -16.74 -34.12 154.95
CA GLY A 3 -16.74 -33.74 153.54
C GLY A 3 -16.06 -32.38 153.32
N CYS A 4 -15.73 -32.04 152.07
CA CYS A 4 -15.09 -30.77 151.75
C CYS A 4 -16.04 -29.59 152.06
N LEU A 5 -15.53 -28.63 152.83
CA LEU A 5 -16.27 -27.43 153.25
C LEU A 5 -16.01 -26.21 152.35
N ASP A 6 -15.07 -26.32 151.41
CA ASP A 6 -14.74 -25.24 150.49
C ASP A 6 -15.68 -25.28 149.28
N SER A 7 -16.44 -24.20 149.07
CA SER A 7 -17.39 -24.10 147.96
C SER A 7 -16.73 -24.05 146.59
N GLU A 8 -15.42 -23.81 146.52
CA GLU A 8 -14.66 -23.79 145.27
C GLU A 8 -14.07 -25.16 144.90
N ALA A 9 -14.23 -26.18 145.76
CA ALA A 9 -13.80 -27.54 145.47
C ALA A 9 -14.86 -28.33 144.70
N CYS A 10 -14.43 -29.18 143.77
CA CYS A 10 -15.30 -30.00 142.94
C CYS A 10 -16.09 -31.05 143.75
N ASN A 11 -15.54 -31.48 144.89
CA ASN A 11 -16.20 -32.40 145.83
C ASN A 11 -16.82 -31.68 147.04
N TYR A 12 -17.13 -30.39 146.92
CA TYR A 12 -17.81 -29.60 147.95
C TYR A 12 -19.11 -30.26 148.40
N ASN A 13 -19.30 -30.39 149.72
CA ASN A 13 -20.51 -30.94 150.31
C ASN A 13 -21.07 -29.99 151.37
N SER A 14 -22.17 -29.31 151.04
CA SER A 14 -22.82 -28.31 151.90
C SER A 14 -23.36 -28.86 153.23
N ASP A 15 -23.55 -30.18 153.33
CA ASP A 15 -24.05 -30.84 154.55
C ASP A 15 -22.92 -31.35 155.45
N ALA A 16 -21.66 -31.22 155.01
CA ALA A 16 -20.52 -31.56 155.84
C ALA A 16 -20.42 -30.62 157.04
N ASN A 17 -20.16 -31.18 158.22
CA ASN A 17 -19.98 -30.42 159.46
C ASN A 17 -18.66 -30.78 160.17
N THR A 18 -17.77 -31.46 159.45
CA THR A 18 -16.41 -31.82 159.86
C THR A 18 -15.57 -31.82 158.58
N ALA A 19 -14.46 -31.08 158.55
CA ALA A 19 -13.66 -30.91 157.34
C ALA A 19 -13.04 -32.23 156.86
N GLY A 20 -13.25 -32.57 155.58
CA GLY A 20 -12.54 -33.62 154.84
C GLY A 20 -11.69 -33.02 153.72
N ASP A 21 -11.02 -33.87 152.93
CA ASP A 21 -10.16 -33.45 151.82
C ASP A 21 -10.98 -32.84 150.67
N CYS A 22 -10.48 -31.74 150.10
CA CYS A 22 -11.07 -31.00 148.99
C CYS A 22 -10.28 -31.26 147.71
N GLU A 23 -10.96 -31.60 146.61
CA GLU A 23 -10.38 -31.76 145.28
C GLU A 23 -10.75 -30.57 144.39
N TYR A 24 -9.76 -29.98 143.73
CA TYR A 24 -9.94 -28.87 142.78
C TYR A 24 -9.67 -29.32 141.33
N PRO A 25 -10.03 -28.53 140.31
CA PRO A 25 -9.75 -28.89 138.91
C PRO A 25 -8.26 -29.20 138.63
N LEU A 26 -7.34 -28.52 139.34
CA LEU A 26 -5.90 -28.81 139.28
C LEU A 26 -5.56 -30.22 139.77
N ASP A 27 -6.29 -30.76 140.74
CA ASP A 27 -6.08 -32.10 141.28
C ASP A 27 -6.71 -33.19 140.38
N LEU A 28 -7.76 -32.86 139.63
CA LEU A 28 -8.51 -33.77 138.75
C LEU A 28 -7.94 -33.85 137.33
N TYR A 29 -7.61 -32.71 136.73
CA TYR A 29 -7.20 -32.58 135.32
C TYR A 29 -5.76 -32.08 135.15
N GLY A 30 -5.07 -31.72 136.23
CA GLY A 30 -3.69 -31.24 136.19
C GLY A 30 -3.54 -29.82 135.62
N VAL A 31 -4.65 -29.16 135.32
CA VAL A 31 -4.70 -27.84 134.68
C VAL A 31 -5.68 -26.93 135.42
N THR A 32 -5.51 -25.61 135.28
CA THR A 32 -6.35 -24.61 135.97
C THR A 32 -7.37 -23.93 135.05
N TYR A 33 -7.38 -24.29 133.76
CA TYR A 33 -8.19 -23.66 132.72
C TYR A 33 -9.43 -24.48 132.32
N VAL A 34 -9.73 -25.54 133.08
CA VAL A 34 -11.01 -26.28 132.99
C VAL A 34 -11.75 -26.19 134.32
N ASP A 35 -13.09 -26.25 134.26
CA ASP A 35 -13.94 -26.33 135.44
C ASP A 35 -14.04 -27.76 136.01
N CYS A 36 -14.82 -27.93 137.07
CA CYS A 36 -14.98 -29.21 137.75
C CYS A 36 -15.70 -30.29 136.92
N ASP A 37 -16.36 -29.92 135.82
CA ASP A 37 -17.01 -30.84 134.89
C ASP A 37 -16.14 -31.11 133.65
N GLY A 38 -14.95 -30.51 133.58
CA GLY A 38 -14.02 -30.62 132.47
C GLY A 38 -14.33 -29.68 131.29
N ALA A 39 -15.17 -28.68 131.49
CA ALA A 39 -15.45 -27.65 130.47
C ALA A 39 -14.40 -26.53 130.52
N CYS A 40 -14.03 -26.00 129.36
CA CYS A 40 -13.05 -24.92 129.23
C CYS A 40 -13.55 -23.63 129.91
N LEU A 41 -12.66 -22.96 130.64
CA LEU A 41 -12.95 -21.65 131.23
C LEU A 41 -12.82 -20.52 130.21
N ASN A 42 -11.93 -20.69 129.21
CA ASN A 42 -11.82 -19.87 128.02
C ASN A 42 -11.83 -20.80 126.80
N ASP A 43 -12.81 -20.58 125.93
CA ASP A 43 -13.01 -21.25 124.65
C ASP A 43 -13.55 -20.14 123.72
N GLY A 44 -12.62 -19.52 122.99
CA GLY A 44 -12.81 -18.28 122.26
C GLY A 44 -13.70 -18.45 121.03
N ASP A 45 -13.62 -19.60 120.37
CA ASP A 45 -14.34 -19.91 119.14
C ASP A 45 -15.49 -20.94 119.33
N GLY A 46 -15.54 -21.60 120.49
CA GLY A 46 -16.62 -22.50 120.90
C GLY A 46 -16.51 -23.91 120.34
N ASP A 47 -15.33 -24.33 119.88
CA ASP A 47 -15.12 -25.64 119.25
C ASP A 47 -14.95 -26.80 120.27
N GLY A 48 -14.80 -26.46 121.56
CA GLY A 48 -14.69 -27.40 122.66
C GLY A 48 -13.26 -27.78 123.04
N VAL A 49 -12.25 -27.16 122.43
CA VAL A 49 -10.85 -27.13 122.88
C VAL A 49 -10.63 -25.80 123.62
N CYS A 50 -9.81 -25.80 124.68
CA CYS A 50 -9.57 -24.57 125.43
C CYS A 50 -8.50 -23.73 124.72
N ASP A 51 -8.58 -22.40 124.76
CA ASP A 51 -7.60 -21.48 124.14
C ASP A 51 -6.13 -21.85 124.48
N GLU A 52 -5.88 -22.35 125.70
CA GLU A 52 -4.54 -22.74 126.15
C GLU A 52 -4.00 -24.03 125.50
N ASP A 53 -4.87 -24.85 124.92
CA ASP A 53 -4.58 -26.12 124.25
C ASP A 53 -4.84 -26.06 122.72
N GLU A 54 -5.20 -24.89 122.19
CA GLU A 54 -5.39 -24.69 120.76
C GLU A 54 -4.09 -24.87 119.96
N VAL A 55 -4.20 -25.56 118.82
CA VAL A 55 -3.12 -25.72 117.85
C VAL A 55 -3.50 -24.94 116.60
N ALA A 56 -2.83 -23.81 116.38
CA ALA A 56 -3.01 -22.98 115.18
C ALA A 56 -2.51 -23.73 113.92
N GLY A 57 -3.34 -23.75 112.86
CA GLY A 57 -2.98 -24.29 111.56
C GLY A 57 -4.17 -24.34 110.60
N CYS A 58 -3.95 -24.84 109.38
CA CYS A 58 -5.02 -24.95 108.38
C CYS A 58 -5.94 -26.15 108.68
N MET A 59 -7.25 -25.92 108.84
CA MET A 59 -8.27 -26.96 109.08
C MET A 59 -9.07 -27.30 107.79
N ASP A 60 -8.81 -26.66 106.66
CA ASP A 60 -9.41 -27.00 105.35
C ASP A 60 -8.76 -28.25 104.73
N GLU A 61 -9.52 -29.35 104.63
CA GLU A 61 -9.06 -30.62 104.04
C GLU A 61 -8.63 -30.53 102.56
N LEU A 62 -8.98 -29.46 101.85
CA LEU A 62 -8.59 -29.23 100.46
C LEU A 62 -7.24 -28.51 100.31
N ALA A 63 -6.68 -27.95 101.38
CA ALA A 63 -5.39 -27.27 101.35
C ALA A 63 -4.23 -28.27 101.47
N VAL A 64 -3.09 -27.97 100.82
CA VAL A 64 -1.93 -28.88 100.83
C VAL A 64 -1.19 -28.92 102.17
N ASN A 65 -1.40 -27.91 103.01
CA ASN A 65 -0.86 -27.82 104.36
C ASN A 65 -1.94 -28.03 105.43
N PHE A 66 -3.04 -28.71 105.09
CA PHE A 66 -4.02 -29.18 106.08
C PHE A 66 -3.32 -29.89 107.24
N ASP A 67 -3.59 -29.42 108.45
CA ASP A 67 -3.12 -30.04 109.68
C ASP A 67 -4.31 -30.61 110.46
N ALA A 68 -4.41 -31.94 110.45
CA ALA A 68 -5.47 -32.64 111.18
C ALA A 68 -5.38 -32.48 112.71
N ALA A 69 -4.28 -31.92 113.23
CA ALA A 69 -4.12 -31.56 114.64
C ALA A 69 -4.46 -30.10 114.93
N ALA A 70 -4.73 -29.27 113.90
CA ALA A 70 -5.13 -27.90 114.11
C ALA A 70 -6.56 -27.84 114.68
N THR A 71 -6.72 -26.97 115.67
CA THR A 71 -8.00 -26.67 116.32
C THR A 71 -8.34 -25.19 116.22
N ASP A 72 -7.47 -24.36 115.62
CA ASP A 72 -7.73 -22.95 115.33
C ASP A 72 -7.20 -22.59 113.92
N GLU A 73 -8.08 -22.04 113.06
CA GLU A 73 -7.77 -21.61 111.69
C GLU A 73 -6.95 -20.32 111.67
N ASP A 74 -5.65 -20.42 111.37
CA ASP A 74 -4.74 -19.27 111.38
C ASP A 74 -4.62 -18.53 110.03
N GLY A 75 -5.38 -18.98 109.01
CA GLY A 75 -5.32 -18.45 107.65
C GLY A 75 -4.07 -18.87 106.87
N SER A 76 -3.34 -19.90 107.34
CA SER A 76 -2.15 -20.41 106.65
C SER A 76 -2.45 -21.36 105.48
N CYS A 77 -3.72 -21.69 105.20
CA CYS A 77 -4.12 -22.62 104.14
C CYS A 77 -3.51 -22.25 102.78
N LEU A 78 -2.90 -23.24 102.12
CA LEU A 78 -2.29 -23.14 100.80
C LEU A 78 -3.08 -24.01 99.83
N TYR A 79 -3.62 -23.40 98.77
CA TYR A 79 -4.42 -24.11 97.78
C TYR A 79 -3.60 -24.55 96.57
N PRO A 80 -3.76 -25.80 96.08
CA PRO A 80 -3.09 -26.28 94.88
C PRO A 80 -3.77 -25.78 93.60
N GLY A 81 -2.99 -25.38 92.61
CA GLY A 81 -3.47 -25.02 91.27
C GLY A 81 -2.37 -24.35 90.44
N CYS A 82 -2.64 -24.05 89.17
CA CYS A 82 -1.64 -23.41 88.32
C CYS A 82 -1.39 -21.96 88.76
N THR A 83 -0.18 -21.67 89.23
CA THR A 83 0.19 -20.33 89.75
C THR A 83 0.80 -19.40 88.68
N ASP A 84 1.05 -19.90 87.47
CA ASP A 84 1.69 -19.13 86.40
C ASP A 84 0.63 -18.48 85.47
N PRO A 85 0.51 -17.15 85.45
CA PRO A 85 -0.47 -16.43 84.62
C PRO A 85 -0.22 -16.53 83.12
N LEU A 86 0.90 -17.12 82.68
CA LEU A 86 1.18 -17.38 81.27
C LEU A 86 0.53 -18.66 80.75
N TYR A 87 -0.19 -19.42 81.59
CA TYR A 87 -0.87 -20.66 81.21
C TYR A 87 -2.40 -20.49 81.27
N ILE A 88 -3.12 -21.20 80.40
CA ILE A 88 -4.59 -21.13 80.33
C ILE A 88 -5.23 -21.62 81.64
N GLU A 89 -4.62 -22.61 82.28
CA GLU A 89 -5.12 -23.20 83.52
C GLU A 89 -4.84 -22.35 84.76
N TYR A 90 -4.29 -21.14 84.61
CA TYR A 90 -3.98 -20.23 85.72
C TYR A 90 -5.18 -20.01 86.66
N ASP A 91 -4.95 -20.28 87.95
CA ASP A 91 -5.88 -20.03 89.02
C ASP A 91 -5.33 -18.93 89.93
N ALA A 92 -6.06 -17.81 90.02
CA ALA A 92 -5.66 -16.66 90.80
C ALA A 92 -5.76 -16.91 92.32
N ASP A 93 -6.49 -17.94 92.74
CA ASP A 93 -6.69 -18.34 94.14
C ASP A 93 -5.72 -19.47 94.57
N ALA A 94 -4.84 -19.95 93.67
CA ALA A 94 -3.84 -20.97 93.97
C ALA A 94 -2.56 -20.36 94.55
N ASP A 95 -2.04 -20.98 95.62
CA ASP A 95 -0.80 -20.58 96.30
C ASP A 95 0.37 -21.53 95.98
N VAL A 96 0.06 -22.75 95.52
CA VAL A 96 1.04 -23.81 95.28
C VAL A 96 0.80 -24.44 93.92
N ASP A 97 1.82 -24.43 93.06
CA ASP A 97 1.77 -25.11 91.77
C ASP A 97 1.67 -26.63 91.94
N ASP A 98 0.58 -27.21 91.47
CA ASP A 98 0.31 -28.64 91.48
C ASP A 98 0.69 -29.34 90.15
N GLY A 99 1.28 -28.58 89.21
CA GLY A 99 1.69 -29.06 87.90
C GLY A 99 0.54 -29.14 86.90
N THR A 100 -0.61 -28.52 87.19
CA THR A 100 -1.73 -28.41 86.24
C THR A 100 -1.48 -27.40 85.11
N CYS A 101 -0.44 -26.56 85.20
CA CYS A 101 -0.01 -25.66 84.12
C CYS A 101 0.47 -26.46 82.89
N ALA A 102 -0.43 -26.72 81.94
CA ALA A 102 -0.15 -27.58 80.80
C ALA A 102 -0.08 -26.79 79.49
N THR A 103 -0.95 -25.79 79.32
CA THR A 103 -1.14 -25.08 78.07
C THR A 103 -0.66 -23.64 78.18
N LEU A 104 0.52 -23.35 77.61
CA LEU A 104 1.05 -21.98 77.54
C LEU A 104 0.15 -21.11 76.67
N VAL A 105 -0.18 -19.91 77.12
CA VAL A 105 -0.91 -18.89 76.34
C VAL A 105 -0.02 -18.42 75.18
N LEU A 106 -0.49 -18.70 73.97
CA LEU A 106 0.09 -18.20 72.72
C LEU A 106 -0.94 -17.27 72.09
N GLU A 107 -0.64 -15.98 72.20
CA GLU A 107 -1.46 -14.90 71.66
C GLU A 107 -1.26 -14.78 70.14
N GLY A 108 -2.36 -14.68 69.41
CA GLY A 108 -2.37 -14.45 67.97
C GLY A 108 -3.74 -14.71 67.36
N CYS A 109 -3.89 -14.48 66.06
CA CYS A 109 -5.17 -14.69 65.41
C CYS A 109 -5.47 -16.19 65.31
N THR A 110 -6.52 -16.64 66.01
CA THR A 110 -6.92 -18.06 66.04
C THR A 110 -7.85 -18.45 64.89
N ASP A 111 -8.32 -17.50 64.08
CA ASP A 111 -9.25 -17.73 62.98
C ASP A 111 -8.53 -17.85 61.64
N SER A 112 -8.54 -19.05 61.07
CA SER A 112 -7.96 -19.39 59.76
C SER A 112 -8.53 -18.62 58.57
N ALA A 113 -9.65 -17.90 58.74
CA ALA A 113 -10.23 -17.07 57.70
C ALA A 113 -9.50 -15.72 57.51
N TYR A 114 -8.57 -15.35 58.39
CA TYR A 114 -7.85 -14.07 58.34
C TYR A 114 -6.40 -14.26 57.88
N LEU A 115 -5.81 -13.22 57.29
CA LEU A 115 -4.42 -13.23 56.83
C LEU A 115 -3.42 -13.34 57.97
N GLU A 116 -3.77 -12.80 59.14
CA GLU A 116 -2.93 -12.82 60.33
C GLU A 116 -3.02 -14.14 61.11
N TYR A 117 -3.72 -15.15 60.59
CA TYR A 117 -3.89 -16.44 61.25
C TYR A 117 -2.55 -17.06 61.66
N ASP A 118 -2.44 -17.37 62.94
CA ASP A 118 -1.32 -18.11 63.51
C ASP A 118 -1.81 -19.50 63.95
N ALA A 119 -1.26 -20.53 63.32
CA ALA A 119 -1.63 -21.92 63.61
C ALA A 119 -1.20 -22.38 65.01
N ASP A 120 -0.26 -21.68 65.64
CA ASP A 120 0.25 -21.98 66.97
C ASP A 120 -0.48 -21.18 68.07
N ALA A 121 -1.29 -20.17 67.71
CA ALA A 121 -2.06 -19.39 68.68
C ALA A 121 -3.22 -20.18 69.29
N ASN A 122 -3.43 -20.00 70.60
CA ASN A 122 -4.54 -20.61 71.35
C ASN A 122 -5.41 -19.59 72.10
N VAL A 123 -5.01 -18.32 72.10
CA VAL A 123 -5.78 -17.19 72.62
C VAL A 123 -5.80 -16.08 71.58
N ASP A 124 -7.00 -15.61 71.22
CA ASP A 124 -7.19 -14.48 70.30
C ASP A 124 -6.83 -13.16 71.00
N ASP A 125 -5.80 -12.48 70.48
CA ASP A 125 -5.33 -11.17 70.94
C ASP A 125 -5.98 -10.01 70.16
N GLY A 126 -6.91 -10.32 69.26
CA GLY A 126 -7.56 -9.35 68.38
C GLY A 126 -6.70 -8.96 67.17
N SER A 127 -5.62 -9.68 66.86
CA SER A 127 -4.81 -9.46 65.66
C SER A 127 -5.51 -9.89 64.35
N CYS A 128 -6.64 -10.60 64.41
CA CYS A 128 -7.47 -10.91 63.24
C CYS A 128 -8.11 -9.64 62.65
N GLN A 129 -7.45 -8.98 61.71
CA GLN A 129 -7.87 -7.69 61.17
C GLN A 129 -8.29 -7.78 59.71
N VAL A 130 -7.58 -8.57 58.90
CA VAL A 130 -7.81 -8.64 57.46
C VAL A 130 -8.34 -10.01 57.08
N LEU A 131 -9.63 -10.06 56.71
CA LEU A 131 -10.24 -11.28 56.19
C LEU A 131 -9.53 -11.71 54.90
N ALA A 132 -9.09 -12.96 54.82
CA ALA A 132 -8.52 -13.54 53.60
C ALA A 132 -9.64 -13.83 52.60
N VAL A 133 -9.67 -13.06 51.52
CA VAL A 133 -10.61 -13.21 50.41
C VAL A 133 -9.84 -13.76 49.22
N PHE A 134 -10.10 -15.03 48.92
CA PHE A 134 -9.44 -15.80 47.88
C PHE A 134 -9.97 -15.46 46.49
N GLY A 135 -9.05 -15.25 45.55
CA GLY A 135 -9.33 -15.05 44.13
C GLY A 135 -8.12 -14.43 43.42
N CYS A 136 -8.29 -14.05 42.16
CA CYS A 136 -7.17 -13.48 41.40
C CYS A 136 -6.75 -12.11 41.95
N THR A 137 -5.48 -12.00 42.33
CA THR A 137 -4.88 -10.75 42.84
C THR A 137 -4.06 -9.98 41.81
N ASP A 138 -3.76 -10.58 40.65
CA ASP A 138 -2.99 -9.95 39.58
C ASP A 138 -3.88 -9.02 38.74
N ALA A 139 -3.51 -7.74 38.67
CA ALA A 139 -4.23 -6.72 37.91
C ALA A 139 -4.13 -6.91 36.38
N LEU A 140 -3.20 -7.74 35.90
CA LEU A 140 -3.04 -8.07 34.48
C LEU A 140 -3.88 -9.28 34.04
N ALA A 141 -4.53 -9.98 34.97
CA ALA A 141 -5.37 -11.13 34.64
C ALA A 141 -6.79 -10.72 34.20
N CYS A 142 -7.38 -11.49 33.30
CA CYS A 142 -8.67 -11.20 32.69
C CYS A 142 -9.87 -11.36 33.64
N ASN A 143 -9.71 -12.16 34.69
CA ASN A 143 -10.71 -12.34 35.74
C ASN A 143 -10.42 -11.52 37.01
N TYR A 144 -9.51 -10.55 36.94
CA TYR A 144 -9.30 -9.59 38.02
C TYR A 144 -10.54 -8.72 38.23
N SER A 145 -11.19 -8.84 39.38
CA SER A 145 -12.40 -8.06 39.71
C SER A 145 -12.20 -7.07 40.87
N GLY A 146 -11.01 -7.06 41.47
CA GLY A 146 -10.70 -6.28 42.67
C GLY A 146 -11.45 -6.78 43.92
N GLY A 147 -10.80 -6.73 45.08
CA GLY A 147 -11.40 -7.17 46.36
C GLY A 147 -10.95 -8.54 46.87
N TYR A 148 -10.06 -9.21 46.14
CA TYR A 148 -9.28 -10.34 46.63
C TYR A 148 -7.95 -9.86 47.18
N ASN A 149 -7.47 -10.48 48.26
CA ASN A 149 -6.18 -10.17 48.88
C ASN A 149 -5.29 -11.42 49.06
N THR A 150 -5.79 -12.59 48.67
CA THR A 150 -5.06 -13.85 48.69
C THR A 150 -5.23 -14.54 47.36
N ASP A 151 -4.13 -14.80 46.65
CA ASP A 151 -4.16 -15.54 45.40
C ASP A 151 -4.47 -17.02 45.64
N ASP A 152 -5.45 -17.56 44.92
CA ASP A 152 -5.84 -18.97 44.94
C ASP A 152 -5.43 -19.72 43.66
N GLY A 153 -4.71 -19.05 42.76
CA GLY A 153 -4.30 -19.61 41.47
C GLY A 153 -5.43 -19.61 40.43
N SER A 154 -6.51 -18.89 40.66
CA SER A 154 -7.62 -18.76 39.70
C SER A 154 -7.37 -17.74 38.58
N CYS A 155 -6.25 -17.02 38.57
CA CYS A 155 -5.95 -16.03 37.53
C CYS A 155 -5.93 -16.65 36.13
N ILE A 156 -6.65 -16.02 35.20
CA ILE A 156 -6.72 -16.41 33.78
C ILE A 156 -6.13 -15.28 32.95
N TYR A 157 -5.18 -15.58 32.08
CA TYR A 157 -4.55 -14.61 31.18
C TYR A 157 -5.08 -14.75 29.75
N ALA A 158 -4.78 -13.77 28.90
CA ALA A 158 -5.19 -13.77 27.49
C ALA A 158 -4.64 -15.00 26.74
N SER A 159 -3.42 -15.45 27.06
CA SER A 159 -2.85 -16.69 26.51
C SER A 159 -3.61 -17.96 26.90
N ASP A 160 -4.23 -18.01 28.08
CA ASP A 160 -5.05 -19.16 28.48
C ASP A 160 -6.36 -19.25 27.69
N ILE A 161 -6.89 -18.10 27.24
CA ILE A 161 -8.17 -18.00 26.51
C ILE A 161 -7.96 -18.11 25.00
N TYR A 162 -7.00 -17.37 24.46
CA TYR A 162 -6.79 -17.18 23.03
C TYR A 162 -5.50 -17.82 22.51
N GLY A 163 -4.64 -18.36 23.38
CA GLY A 163 -3.38 -18.98 22.99
C GLY A 163 -2.29 -18.00 22.57
N SER A 164 -2.50 -16.70 22.76
CA SER A 164 -1.57 -15.63 22.39
C SER A 164 -1.47 -14.59 23.51
N ASP A 165 -0.24 -14.14 23.80
CA ASP A 165 0.04 -13.01 24.69
C ASP A 165 -0.01 -11.66 23.94
N LEU A 166 -0.31 -11.68 22.63
CA LEU A 166 -0.40 -10.49 21.77
C LEU A 166 -1.77 -9.82 21.82
N VAL A 167 -2.76 -10.47 22.41
CA VAL A 167 -4.13 -9.97 22.53
C VAL A 167 -4.48 -9.63 23.98
N ASP A 168 -5.42 -8.71 24.16
CA ASP A 168 -5.99 -8.36 25.45
C ASP A 168 -7.04 -9.39 25.91
N CYS A 169 -7.62 -9.15 27.08
CA CYS A 169 -8.64 -10.01 27.68
C CYS A 169 -9.98 -10.07 26.94
N PHE A 170 -10.16 -9.25 25.90
CA PHE A 170 -11.33 -9.25 25.03
C PHE A 170 -10.99 -9.81 23.64
N GLY A 171 -9.75 -10.21 23.41
CA GLY A 171 -9.26 -10.73 22.14
C GLY A 171 -8.89 -9.63 21.14
N ASN A 172 -8.77 -8.37 21.57
CA ASN A 172 -8.25 -7.30 20.71
C ASN A 172 -6.73 -7.35 20.71
N CYS A 173 -6.11 -7.07 19.58
CA CYS A 173 -4.66 -7.02 19.54
C CYS A 173 -4.10 -5.84 20.36
N LEU A 174 -2.96 -6.07 21.03
CA LEU A 174 -2.23 -5.05 21.79
C LEU A 174 -1.40 -4.11 20.88
N ASN A 175 -0.92 -4.61 19.74
CA ASN A 175 -0.22 -3.85 18.70
C ASN A 175 -0.79 -4.25 17.34
N ASP A 176 -1.62 -3.37 16.82
CA ASP A 176 -2.31 -3.47 15.53
C ASP A 176 -2.19 -2.08 14.90
N ALA A 177 -1.18 -1.93 14.05
CA ALA A 177 -0.79 -0.65 13.48
C ALA A 177 -1.78 -0.14 12.43
N ASP A 178 -2.43 -1.05 11.70
CA ASP A 178 -3.31 -0.74 10.57
C ASP A 178 -4.82 -0.87 10.90
N GLY A 179 -5.15 -1.51 12.02
CA GLY A 179 -6.49 -1.64 12.59
C GLY A 179 -7.32 -2.77 11.99
N ASP A 180 -6.70 -3.76 11.34
CA ASP A 180 -7.41 -4.87 10.66
C ASP A 180 -7.86 -5.99 11.63
N GLY A 181 -7.41 -5.94 12.88
CA GLY A 181 -7.73 -6.90 13.94
C GLY A 181 -6.79 -8.10 14.04
N VAL A 182 -5.73 -8.13 13.23
CA VAL A 182 -4.58 -9.03 13.32
C VAL A 182 -3.47 -8.29 14.06
N CYS A 183 -2.61 -9.03 14.76
CA CYS A 183 -1.48 -8.42 15.44
C CYS A 183 -0.29 -8.26 14.51
N ASP A 184 0.46 -7.15 14.61
CA ASP A 184 1.66 -6.87 13.79
C ASP A 184 2.65 -8.06 13.75
N ALA A 185 2.75 -8.81 14.85
CA ALA A 185 3.65 -9.96 14.95
C ALA A 185 3.10 -11.26 14.31
N ASP A 186 1.79 -11.33 14.07
CA ASP A 186 1.08 -12.41 13.40
C ASP A 186 0.72 -12.05 11.95
N GLU A 187 1.08 -10.85 11.48
CA GLU A 187 0.84 -10.41 10.12
C GLU A 187 1.62 -11.24 9.11
N VAL A 188 0.94 -11.61 8.03
CA VAL A 188 1.53 -12.29 6.88
C VAL A 188 1.44 -11.37 5.67
N ALA A 189 2.60 -10.90 5.22
CA ALA A 189 2.80 -10.06 4.04
C ALA A 189 2.49 -10.83 2.74
N GLY A 190 1.76 -10.17 1.83
CA GLY A 190 1.38 -10.71 0.52
C GLY A 190 0.25 -9.87 -0.09
N CYS A 191 -0.57 -10.48 -0.97
CA CYS A 191 -1.72 -9.77 -1.53
C CYS A 191 -3.03 -9.96 -0.72
N THR A 192 -3.62 -8.85 -0.29
CA THR A 192 -4.90 -8.80 0.45
C THR A 192 -6.12 -8.49 -0.43
N ASP A 193 -5.92 -8.02 -1.67
CA ASP A 193 -7.02 -7.67 -2.59
C ASP A 193 -7.66 -8.92 -3.21
N GLN A 194 -8.95 -9.15 -2.94
CA GLN A 194 -9.72 -10.26 -3.48
C GLN A 194 -9.85 -10.24 -5.01
N ALA A 195 -9.64 -9.11 -5.67
CA ALA A 195 -9.64 -8.99 -7.13
C ALA A 195 -8.31 -9.44 -7.77
N ALA A 196 -7.25 -9.61 -6.99
CA ALA A 196 -5.95 -10.07 -7.50
C ALA A 196 -5.89 -11.58 -7.71
N CYS A 197 -5.11 -12.01 -8.69
CA CYS A 197 -4.91 -13.41 -9.05
C CYS A 197 -4.13 -14.19 -7.98
N ASN A 198 -3.22 -13.53 -7.26
CA ASN A 198 -2.44 -14.12 -6.17
C ASN A 198 -3.01 -13.83 -4.78
N TYR A 199 -4.27 -13.38 -4.69
CA TYR A 199 -4.99 -13.23 -3.43
C TYR A 199 -4.96 -14.51 -2.59
N SER A 200 -4.70 -14.36 -1.29
CA SER A 200 -4.89 -15.44 -0.34
C SER A 200 -5.55 -14.93 0.95
N PRO A 201 -6.58 -15.62 1.46
CA PRO A 201 -7.29 -15.22 2.68
C PRO A 201 -6.47 -15.38 3.97
N THR A 202 -5.23 -15.87 3.86
CA THR A 202 -4.29 -15.99 4.98
C THR A 202 -3.30 -14.83 5.05
N ILE A 203 -3.30 -13.96 4.03
CA ILE A 203 -2.51 -12.73 4.02
C ILE A 203 -3.32 -11.69 4.76
N THR A 204 -2.64 -10.96 5.62
CA THR A 204 -3.24 -9.93 6.48
C THR A 204 -2.59 -8.57 6.25
N GLU A 205 -1.41 -8.53 5.62
CA GLU A 205 -0.74 -7.27 5.28
C GLU A 205 -0.41 -7.20 3.78
N ASP A 206 -0.74 -6.06 3.15
CA ASP A 206 -0.45 -5.83 1.73
C ASP A 206 1.00 -5.40 1.52
N ASP A 207 1.81 -6.25 0.90
CA ASP A 207 3.20 -5.93 0.57
C ASP A 207 3.39 -5.34 -0.85
N GLY A 208 2.28 -5.04 -1.53
CA GLY A 208 2.28 -4.56 -2.91
C GLY A 208 2.54 -5.66 -3.93
N SER A 209 2.53 -6.94 -3.53
CA SER A 209 2.71 -8.07 -4.46
C SER A 209 1.46 -8.44 -5.25
N CYS A 210 0.33 -7.75 -5.08
CA CYS A 210 -0.91 -8.05 -5.80
C CYS A 210 -0.73 -8.03 -7.32
N GLU A 211 -0.96 -9.19 -7.95
CA GLU A 211 -0.89 -9.39 -9.39
C GLU A 211 -2.29 -9.57 -9.95
N TYR A 212 -2.69 -8.69 -10.87
CA TYR A 212 -4.05 -8.71 -11.45
C TYR A 212 -4.11 -9.36 -12.83
N CYS A 213 -2.96 -9.72 -13.44
CA CYS A 213 -2.90 -10.10 -14.85
C CYS A 213 -2.64 -11.58 -15.12
N SER A 214 -2.11 -12.35 -14.16
CA SER A 214 -1.76 -13.76 -14.37
C SER A 214 -2.95 -14.71 -14.55
N CYS A 215 -4.17 -14.26 -14.25
CA CYS A 215 -5.39 -15.08 -14.32
C CYS A 215 -6.39 -14.63 -15.40
N TYR A 216 -6.10 -13.56 -16.15
CA TYR A 216 -6.92 -13.15 -17.28
C TYR A 216 -6.31 -13.67 -18.59
N GLU A 217 -7.09 -14.43 -19.35
CA GLU A 217 -6.78 -14.69 -20.76
C GLU A 217 -7.50 -13.64 -21.62
N PRO A 218 -6.85 -13.07 -22.66
CA PRO A 218 -7.46 -12.05 -23.49
C PRO A 218 -8.69 -12.61 -24.22
N GLU A 219 -9.80 -11.90 -24.11
CA GLU A 219 -11.05 -12.27 -24.76
C GLU A 219 -11.07 -11.71 -26.18
N VAL A 220 -11.33 -12.55 -27.17
CA VAL A 220 -11.49 -12.10 -28.56
C VAL A 220 -12.88 -11.53 -28.72
N ILE A 221 -12.99 -10.21 -28.85
CA ILE A 221 -14.24 -9.55 -29.24
C ILE A 221 -14.32 -9.61 -30.78
N PRO A 222 -15.25 -10.39 -31.36
CA PRO A 222 -15.44 -10.41 -32.80
C PRO A 222 -15.84 -9.01 -33.28
N GLY A 223 -15.21 -8.54 -34.36
CA GLY A 223 -15.54 -7.27 -34.99
C GLY A 223 -16.97 -7.27 -35.56
N PRO A 224 -17.51 -6.09 -35.93
CA PRO A 224 -18.86 -6.00 -36.45
C PRO A 224 -19.02 -6.73 -37.81
N ASP A 225 -20.08 -7.52 -37.95
CA ASP A 225 -20.44 -8.20 -39.20
C ASP A 225 -20.89 -7.24 -40.31
N SER A 226 -21.22 -5.98 -39.98
CA SER A 226 -21.54 -4.97 -41.00
C SER A 226 -20.98 -3.60 -40.66
N LEU A 227 -20.54 -2.87 -41.70
CA LEU A 227 -20.11 -1.48 -41.64
C LEU A 227 -20.88 -0.66 -42.66
N TYR A 228 -21.32 0.52 -42.22
CA TYR A 228 -22.00 1.49 -43.09
C TYR A 228 -21.09 2.69 -43.35
N PHE A 229 -21.01 3.10 -44.61
CA PHE A 229 -20.21 4.21 -45.10
C PHE A 229 -21.13 5.23 -45.78
N GLU A 230 -21.18 6.44 -45.24
CA GLU A 230 -21.92 7.55 -45.85
C GLU A 230 -21.25 7.99 -47.15
N SER A 231 -22.06 8.38 -48.13
CA SER A 231 -21.58 8.99 -49.38
C SER A 231 -21.42 10.50 -49.25
N ASP A 232 -20.86 11.11 -50.30
CA ASP A 232 -20.91 12.57 -50.52
C ASP A 232 -22.34 13.13 -50.69
N SER A 233 -23.34 12.26 -50.88
CA SER A 233 -24.75 12.58 -51.03
C SER A 233 -25.54 12.13 -49.79
N ALA A 234 -25.89 13.08 -48.92
CA ALA A 234 -26.49 12.81 -47.61
C ALA A 234 -27.66 11.81 -47.67
N GLY A 235 -27.59 10.78 -46.81
CA GLY A 235 -28.60 9.71 -46.71
C GLY A 235 -28.40 8.55 -47.67
N TYR A 236 -27.47 8.65 -48.62
CA TYR A 236 -27.08 7.53 -49.46
C TYR A 236 -25.70 7.04 -49.03
N GLY A 237 -25.49 5.74 -49.16
CA GLY A 237 -24.24 5.14 -48.69
C GLY A 237 -24.11 3.69 -49.10
N LEU A 238 -23.11 3.06 -48.52
CA LEU A 238 -22.72 1.71 -48.78
C LEU A 238 -22.72 0.93 -47.46
N GLU A 239 -23.19 -0.31 -47.50
CA GLU A 239 -23.10 -1.25 -46.39
C GLU A 239 -22.25 -2.44 -46.84
N LEU A 240 -21.12 -2.66 -46.16
CA LEU A 240 -20.29 -3.85 -46.29
C LEU A 240 -20.74 -4.86 -45.25
N VAL A 241 -20.99 -6.10 -45.65
CA VAL A 241 -21.48 -7.17 -44.76
C VAL A 241 -20.58 -8.38 -44.88
N ARG A 242 -20.05 -8.87 -43.76
CA ARG A 242 -19.37 -10.16 -43.64
C ARG A 242 -20.42 -11.28 -43.68
N VAL A 243 -20.28 -12.18 -44.65
CA VAL A 243 -21.23 -13.28 -44.87
C VAL A 243 -20.69 -14.61 -44.34
N ALA A 244 -19.39 -14.83 -44.48
CA ALA A 244 -18.74 -16.04 -44.01
C ALA A 244 -17.26 -15.82 -43.73
N GLU A 245 -16.78 -16.37 -42.64
CA GLU A 245 -15.35 -16.58 -42.38
C GLU A 245 -15.04 -18.06 -42.59
N HIS A 246 -14.12 -18.34 -43.50
CA HIS A 246 -13.79 -19.71 -43.86
C HIS A 246 -12.67 -20.19 -42.96
N THR A 247 -13.01 -20.98 -41.94
CA THR A 247 -12.01 -21.55 -41.01
C THR A 247 -11.48 -22.92 -41.46
N SER A 248 -12.07 -23.51 -42.50
CA SER A 248 -11.71 -24.84 -43.00
C SER A 248 -12.07 -25.02 -44.48
N GLY A 249 -11.54 -26.07 -45.11
CA GLY A 249 -11.75 -26.36 -46.53
C GLY A 249 -10.82 -25.57 -47.47
N ASP A 250 -11.17 -25.52 -48.74
CA ASP A 250 -10.33 -24.90 -49.79
C ASP A 250 -10.25 -23.37 -49.68
N LEU A 251 -11.16 -22.75 -48.91
CA LEU A 251 -11.19 -21.32 -48.65
C LEU A 251 -10.63 -20.95 -47.27
N ALA A 252 -10.04 -21.89 -46.52
CA ALA A 252 -9.56 -21.63 -45.16
C ALA A 252 -8.65 -20.39 -45.08
N GLY A 253 -8.97 -19.46 -44.18
CA GLY A 253 -8.29 -18.18 -44.02
C GLY A 253 -8.89 -17.02 -44.82
N GLN A 254 -9.88 -17.26 -45.68
CA GLN A 254 -10.55 -16.21 -46.45
C GLN A 254 -11.86 -15.76 -45.79
N THR A 255 -12.29 -14.55 -46.12
CA THR A 255 -13.56 -13.97 -45.69
C THR A 255 -14.37 -13.56 -46.92
N THR A 256 -15.66 -13.90 -46.93
CA THR A 256 -16.61 -13.49 -47.97
C THR A 256 -17.43 -12.30 -47.49
N TYR A 257 -17.38 -11.22 -48.25
CA TYR A 257 -18.12 -9.98 -48.03
C TYR A 257 -19.19 -9.79 -49.12
N ARG A 258 -20.30 -9.14 -48.75
CA ARG A 258 -21.29 -8.60 -49.68
C ARG A 258 -21.37 -7.08 -49.54
N LEU A 259 -21.45 -6.43 -50.69
CA LEU A 259 -21.52 -4.98 -50.80
C LEU A 259 -22.94 -4.58 -51.19
N PHE A 260 -23.55 -3.71 -50.39
CA PHE A 260 -24.90 -3.19 -50.63
C PHE A 260 -24.88 -1.68 -50.76
N ILE A 261 -25.66 -1.14 -51.69
CA ILE A 261 -25.97 0.29 -51.74
C ILE A 261 -27.26 0.53 -50.96
N LYS A 262 -27.26 1.54 -50.11
CA LYS A 262 -28.39 1.90 -49.25
C LYS A 262 -29.11 3.12 -49.80
N GLY A 263 -30.39 2.93 -50.09
CA GLY A 263 -31.30 3.97 -50.58
C GLY A 263 -32.10 4.62 -49.45
N GLN A 264 -32.91 5.61 -49.80
CA GLN A 264 -33.80 6.32 -48.87
C GLN A 264 -35.28 6.01 -49.13
N SER A 265 -35.62 5.55 -50.33
CA SER A 265 -36.97 5.17 -50.74
C SER A 265 -37.02 3.75 -51.27
N PRO A 266 -38.08 2.97 -50.99
CA PRO A 266 -38.26 1.64 -51.59
C PRO A 266 -38.34 1.66 -53.12
N ALA A 267 -38.66 2.82 -53.70
CA ALA A 267 -38.71 3.03 -55.14
C ALA A 267 -37.39 3.53 -55.74
N ASP A 268 -36.37 3.83 -54.91
CA ASP A 268 -35.05 4.19 -55.41
C ASP A 268 -34.49 3.06 -56.27
N LYS A 269 -33.85 3.44 -57.39
CA LYS A 269 -33.37 2.48 -58.37
C LYS A 269 -31.90 2.72 -58.73
N LEU A 270 -31.07 1.73 -58.40
CA LEU A 270 -29.69 1.63 -58.88
C LEU A 270 -29.67 1.23 -60.35
N SER A 271 -29.06 2.05 -61.19
CA SER A 271 -28.93 1.76 -62.63
C SER A 271 -27.54 1.29 -63.01
N SER A 272 -26.50 1.87 -62.39
CA SER A 272 -25.11 1.56 -62.73
C SER A 272 -24.17 1.86 -61.59
N VAL A 273 -23.05 1.15 -61.59
CA VAL A 273 -21.84 1.49 -60.84
C VAL A 273 -20.76 1.75 -61.87
N PHE A 274 -20.07 2.90 -61.76
CA PHE A 274 -19.23 3.42 -62.83
C PHE A 274 -17.95 4.09 -62.31
N GLY A 275 -16.98 4.24 -63.21
CA GLY A 275 -15.77 5.03 -62.98
C GLY A 275 -15.24 5.64 -64.27
N ASN A 276 -14.42 6.68 -64.15
CA ASN A 276 -13.68 7.33 -65.23
C ASN A 276 -12.56 8.21 -64.64
N GLY A 277 -11.81 8.92 -65.49
CA GLY A 277 -10.70 9.77 -65.06
C GLY A 277 -11.08 10.99 -64.20
N ASP A 278 -12.35 11.40 -64.17
CA ASP A 278 -12.82 12.49 -63.29
C ASP A 278 -13.35 11.95 -61.95
N LEU A 279 -14.04 10.80 -61.99
CA LEU A 279 -14.59 10.06 -60.84
C LEU A 279 -14.05 8.63 -60.88
N PRO A 280 -12.83 8.39 -60.34
CA PRO A 280 -12.22 7.07 -60.37
C PRO A 280 -13.01 6.10 -59.50
N LEU A 281 -13.18 4.88 -59.98
CA LEU A 281 -13.67 3.75 -59.19
C LEU A 281 -12.54 2.77 -58.99
N ASN A 282 -12.32 2.34 -57.75
CA ASN A 282 -11.38 1.30 -57.42
C ASN A 282 -11.98 0.38 -56.34
N ILE A 283 -11.93 -0.93 -56.56
CA ILE A 283 -12.29 -1.93 -55.55
C ILE A 283 -11.17 -2.97 -55.52
N ASN A 284 -10.39 -2.93 -54.45
CA ASN A 284 -9.16 -3.69 -54.30
C ASN A 284 -9.14 -4.46 -52.98
N THR A 285 -8.26 -5.46 -52.92
CA THR A 285 -7.88 -6.15 -51.70
C THR A 285 -6.37 -6.02 -51.51
N SER A 286 -5.88 -6.09 -50.29
CA SER A 286 -4.44 -6.12 -50.00
C SER A 286 -3.73 -7.35 -50.59
N THR A 287 -4.47 -8.39 -50.96
CA THR A 287 -3.97 -9.63 -51.56
C THR A 287 -4.53 -9.87 -52.96
N SER A 288 -5.43 -10.85 -53.11
CA SER A 288 -6.09 -11.20 -54.39
C SER A 288 -7.53 -11.64 -54.15
N TRP A 289 -8.38 -11.47 -55.16
CA TRP A 289 -9.73 -11.99 -55.14
C TRP A 289 -9.75 -13.48 -55.45
N TYR A 290 -10.55 -14.22 -54.69
CA TYR A 290 -10.88 -15.59 -55.04
C TYR A 290 -11.76 -15.61 -56.29
N GLN A 291 -11.28 -16.31 -57.33
CA GLN A 291 -12.01 -16.57 -58.57
C GLN A 291 -12.01 -18.07 -58.85
N ASP A 292 -13.18 -18.69 -58.85
CA ASP A 292 -13.34 -20.11 -59.16
C ASP A 292 -13.20 -20.35 -60.68
N PRO A 293 -12.47 -21.40 -61.12
CA PRO A 293 -12.31 -21.71 -62.54
C PRO A 293 -13.62 -21.93 -63.33
N VAL A 294 -14.71 -22.32 -62.67
CA VAL A 294 -16.05 -22.45 -63.27
C VAL A 294 -17.01 -21.33 -62.85
N GLY A 295 -16.48 -20.30 -62.21
CA GLY A 295 -17.16 -19.09 -61.77
C GLY A 295 -17.43 -18.08 -62.88
N SER A 296 -17.79 -16.87 -62.48
CA SER A 296 -18.08 -15.77 -63.41
C SER A 296 -17.93 -14.41 -62.74
N ASN A 297 -17.59 -13.38 -63.51
CA ASN A 297 -17.57 -12.00 -63.01
C ASN A 297 -18.95 -11.49 -62.56
N TYR A 298 -20.03 -12.15 -62.98
CA TYR A 298 -21.41 -11.76 -62.66
C TYR A 298 -22.11 -12.86 -61.85
N GLY A 299 -22.71 -12.50 -60.72
CA GLY A 299 -23.43 -13.46 -59.88
C GLY A 299 -24.58 -14.14 -60.61
N SER A 300 -25.24 -13.43 -61.53
CA SER A 300 -26.31 -13.95 -62.37
C SER A 300 -25.89 -15.09 -63.32
N SER A 301 -24.60 -15.18 -63.62
CA SER A 301 -24.04 -16.15 -64.57
C SER A 301 -23.47 -17.40 -63.90
N ILE A 302 -23.48 -17.49 -62.57
CA ILE A 302 -23.02 -18.67 -61.82
C ILE A 302 -24.12 -19.74 -61.80
N ASN A 303 -23.79 -20.99 -62.14
CA ASN A 303 -24.77 -22.08 -62.21
C ASN A 303 -25.03 -22.73 -60.83
N PRO A 304 -26.22 -22.57 -60.23
CA PRO A 304 -26.49 -23.09 -58.89
C PRO A 304 -26.47 -24.62 -58.79
N LEU A 305 -26.63 -25.34 -59.91
CA LEU A 305 -26.57 -26.80 -59.93
C LEU A 305 -25.18 -27.35 -59.56
N LEU A 306 -24.13 -26.52 -59.65
CA LEU A 306 -22.76 -26.91 -59.32
C LEU A 306 -22.43 -26.76 -57.83
N PHE A 307 -23.23 -26.04 -57.05
CA PHE A 307 -22.95 -25.78 -55.62
C PHE A 307 -22.88 -27.06 -54.77
N GLY A 308 -23.61 -28.12 -55.13
CA GLY A 308 -23.54 -29.41 -54.45
C GLY A 308 -22.30 -30.25 -54.81
N ILE A 309 -21.55 -29.86 -55.85
CA ILE A 309 -20.36 -30.58 -56.35
C ILE A 309 -19.09 -29.78 -56.03
N ILE A 310 -19.17 -28.45 -56.07
CA ILE A 310 -18.06 -27.52 -55.79
C ILE A 310 -18.52 -26.60 -54.65
N PRO A 311 -18.21 -26.95 -53.38
CA PRO A 311 -18.68 -26.20 -52.22
C PRO A 311 -18.12 -24.78 -52.09
N SER A 312 -17.00 -24.48 -52.77
CA SER A 312 -16.40 -23.14 -52.79
C SER A 312 -17.08 -22.18 -53.76
N LEU A 313 -17.74 -22.69 -54.81
CA LEU A 313 -18.34 -21.89 -55.89
C LEU A 313 -19.39 -20.86 -55.45
N PRO A 314 -20.22 -21.08 -54.41
CA PRO A 314 -21.12 -20.05 -53.89
C PRO A 314 -20.39 -18.79 -53.38
N TYR A 315 -19.11 -18.92 -53.03
CA TYR A 315 -18.27 -17.87 -52.47
C TYR A 315 -17.31 -17.26 -53.51
N ASP A 316 -17.54 -17.52 -54.80
CA ASP A 316 -16.83 -16.85 -55.90
C ASP A 316 -16.98 -15.32 -55.80
N SER A 317 -16.02 -14.57 -56.35
CA SER A 317 -16.04 -13.09 -56.34
C SER A 317 -16.70 -12.56 -57.61
N TRP A 318 -17.77 -11.79 -57.47
CA TRP A 318 -18.56 -11.30 -58.60
C TRP A 318 -19.25 -9.97 -58.31
N VAL A 319 -19.61 -9.24 -59.37
CA VAL A 319 -20.42 -8.03 -59.31
C VAL A 319 -21.85 -8.31 -59.76
N THR A 320 -22.79 -7.49 -59.32
CA THR A 320 -24.20 -7.57 -59.72
C THR A 320 -24.93 -6.23 -59.58
N ILE A 321 -26.21 -6.23 -59.90
CA ILE A 321 -27.20 -5.24 -59.45
C ILE A 321 -28.44 -6.02 -59.01
N GLY A 322 -28.57 -6.18 -57.69
CA GLY A 322 -29.70 -6.74 -56.93
C GLY A 322 -30.15 -8.17 -57.21
N ILE A 323 -29.40 -8.96 -57.97
CA ILE A 323 -29.66 -10.39 -58.18
C ILE A 323 -28.42 -11.25 -57.94
N GLU A 324 -28.59 -12.48 -57.48
CA GLU A 324 -27.52 -13.47 -57.29
C GLU A 324 -27.77 -14.75 -58.10
N GLN A 325 -28.74 -14.68 -59.02
CA GLN A 325 -29.21 -15.78 -59.84
C GLN A 325 -29.46 -15.34 -61.27
N VAL A 326 -29.64 -16.32 -62.16
CA VAL A 326 -30.09 -16.09 -63.54
C VAL A 326 -31.36 -15.22 -63.53
N PRO A 327 -31.43 -14.13 -64.32
CA PRO A 327 -32.52 -13.17 -64.24
C PRO A 327 -33.89 -13.80 -64.53
N ASN A 328 -34.84 -13.54 -63.64
CA ASN A 328 -36.23 -13.92 -63.83
C ASN A 328 -36.98 -12.86 -64.66
N THR A 329 -36.99 -13.07 -65.97
CA THR A 329 -37.71 -12.18 -66.91
C THR A 329 -39.21 -12.03 -66.61
N ALA A 330 -39.85 -12.97 -65.91
CA ALA A 330 -41.25 -12.84 -65.50
C ALA A 330 -41.47 -11.83 -64.36
N LEU A 331 -40.42 -11.53 -63.58
CA LEU A 331 -40.40 -10.50 -62.54
C LEU A 331 -39.82 -9.17 -63.03
N GLY A 332 -39.45 -9.09 -64.32
CA GLY A 332 -38.84 -7.91 -64.93
C GLY A 332 -37.34 -7.75 -64.66
N GLU A 333 -36.66 -8.80 -64.18
CA GLU A 333 -35.20 -8.77 -63.97
C GLU A 333 -34.46 -8.83 -65.30
N ALA A 334 -33.31 -8.16 -65.38
CA ALA A 334 -32.42 -8.17 -66.54
C ALA A 334 -30.99 -8.58 -66.17
N GLU A 335 -30.26 -9.07 -67.17
CA GLU A 335 -28.85 -9.42 -67.03
C GLU A 335 -28.00 -8.17 -66.75
N VAL A 336 -27.05 -8.29 -65.82
CA VAL A 336 -26.07 -7.24 -65.55
C VAL A 336 -25.05 -7.21 -66.68
N GLN A 337 -24.77 -6.01 -67.20
CA GLN A 337 -23.83 -5.82 -68.30
C GLN A 337 -22.63 -5.02 -67.83
N GLY A 338 -21.43 -5.46 -68.16
CA GLY A 338 -20.19 -4.70 -67.94
C GLY A 338 -19.67 -4.08 -69.22
N VAL A 339 -19.16 -2.86 -69.12
CA VAL A 339 -18.38 -2.17 -70.14
C VAL A 339 -17.03 -1.78 -69.55
N SER A 340 -15.97 -2.00 -70.31
CA SER A 340 -14.60 -1.66 -69.94
C SER A 340 -13.90 -0.96 -71.09
N SER A 341 -12.95 -0.09 -70.76
CA SER A 341 -12.15 0.59 -71.76
C SER A 341 -11.11 -0.37 -72.35
N PRO A 342 -10.73 -0.23 -73.63
CA PRO A 342 -9.67 -1.05 -74.21
C PRO A 342 -8.31 -0.88 -73.51
N GLY A 343 -8.09 0.26 -72.86
CA GLY A 343 -6.86 0.60 -72.13
C GLY A 343 -6.83 0.07 -70.68
N GLN A 344 -7.99 -0.12 -70.06
CA GLN A 344 -8.15 -0.63 -68.70
C GLN A 344 -9.32 -1.63 -68.64
N ASN A 345 -9.02 -2.87 -69.01
CA ASN A 345 -10.02 -3.94 -69.02
C ASN A 345 -10.19 -4.56 -67.62
N TRP A 346 -10.96 -3.90 -66.77
CA TRP A 346 -11.25 -4.36 -65.41
C TRP A 346 -11.89 -5.75 -65.36
N LEU A 347 -12.71 -6.12 -66.35
CA LEU A 347 -13.32 -7.46 -66.41
C LEU A 347 -12.26 -8.57 -66.51
N ALA A 348 -11.22 -8.36 -67.33
CA ALA A 348 -10.15 -9.34 -67.49
C ALA A 348 -9.22 -9.38 -66.27
N ALA A 349 -8.96 -8.22 -65.66
CA ALA A 349 -8.17 -8.14 -64.43
C ALA A 349 -8.89 -8.85 -63.27
N PHE A 350 -10.19 -8.58 -63.10
CA PHE A 350 -11.00 -9.17 -62.05
C PHE A 350 -11.14 -10.68 -62.19
N SER A 351 -11.39 -11.22 -63.40
CA SER A 351 -11.40 -12.67 -63.63
C SER A 351 -10.07 -13.36 -63.32
N ALA A 352 -8.97 -12.62 -63.32
CA ALA A 352 -7.64 -13.12 -62.98
C ALA A 352 -7.29 -12.95 -61.49
N GLY A 353 -8.24 -12.53 -60.66
CA GLY A 353 -8.05 -12.27 -59.22
C GLY A 353 -7.51 -10.89 -58.89
N GLY A 354 -7.40 -9.98 -59.88
CA GLY A 354 -6.93 -8.61 -59.71
C GLY A 354 -8.04 -7.61 -59.42
N GLY A 355 -7.64 -6.39 -59.05
CA GLY A 355 -8.54 -5.27 -58.74
C GLY A 355 -9.59 -4.91 -59.79
N ILE A 356 -10.66 -4.24 -59.35
CA ILE A 356 -11.58 -3.52 -60.24
C ILE A 356 -11.16 -2.05 -60.24
N ASP A 357 -10.32 -1.67 -61.19
CA ASP A 357 -9.89 -0.28 -61.38
C ASP A 357 -10.52 0.30 -62.65
N ILE A 358 -11.21 1.43 -62.50
CA ILE A 358 -11.85 2.19 -63.57
C ILE A 358 -11.58 3.69 -63.35
N ASP A 359 -10.42 4.14 -63.78
CA ASP A 359 -9.90 5.51 -63.59
C ASP A 359 -9.37 6.12 -64.89
N ASP A 360 -9.53 5.44 -66.04
CA ASP A 360 -9.10 5.96 -67.32
C ASP A 360 -10.10 6.98 -67.91
N VAL A 361 -9.62 7.78 -68.87
CA VAL A 361 -10.43 8.82 -69.53
C VAL A 361 -11.64 8.27 -70.29
N THR A 362 -11.62 7.00 -70.69
CA THR A 362 -12.76 6.35 -71.34
C THR A 362 -13.81 5.90 -70.33
N GLY A 363 -13.34 5.43 -69.18
CA GLY A 363 -14.15 4.90 -68.10
C GLY A 363 -14.72 3.52 -68.39
N GLY A 364 -15.60 3.09 -67.49
CA GLY A 364 -16.22 1.78 -67.49
C GLY A 364 -17.36 1.74 -66.47
N ALA A 365 -18.18 0.71 -66.55
CA ALA A 365 -19.31 0.53 -65.65
C ALA A 365 -19.80 -0.92 -65.67
N TRP A 366 -20.55 -1.32 -64.64
CA TRP A 366 -21.55 -2.37 -64.77
C TRP A 366 -22.93 -1.82 -64.47
N PHE A 367 -23.92 -2.23 -65.25
CA PHE A 367 -25.23 -1.59 -65.28
C PHE A 367 -26.35 -2.55 -65.66
N VAL A 368 -27.57 -2.12 -65.41
CA VAL A 368 -28.80 -2.74 -65.87
C VAL A 368 -29.65 -1.71 -66.61
N THR A 369 -30.55 -2.17 -67.47
CA THR A 369 -31.43 -1.26 -68.20
C THR A 369 -32.49 -0.65 -67.28
N ASN A 370 -32.98 0.53 -67.64
CA ASN A 370 -33.91 1.27 -66.80
C ASN A 370 -35.31 0.64 -66.70
N ASP A 371 -35.63 -0.39 -67.48
CA ASP A 371 -36.83 -1.21 -67.31
C ASP A 371 -36.63 -2.40 -66.34
N ALA A 372 -35.39 -2.69 -65.95
CA ALA A 372 -35.06 -3.84 -65.11
C ALA A 372 -35.46 -3.63 -63.64
N THR A 373 -36.10 -4.62 -63.01
CA THR A 373 -36.57 -4.51 -61.62
C THR A 373 -35.50 -4.83 -60.58
N ASN A 374 -34.40 -5.49 -60.96
CA ASN A 374 -33.33 -5.90 -60.05
C ASN A 374 -32.50 -4.74 -59.48
N GLY A 375 -32.63 -3.52 -60.00
CA GLY A 375 -32.02 -2.33 -59.41
C GLY A 375 -32.84 -1.65 -58.31
N ILE A 376 -34.05 -2.12 -58.00
CA ILE A 376 -34.97 -1.43 -57.09
C ILE A 376 -34.64 -1.78 -55.63
N ALA A 377 -34.56 -0.76 -54.77
CA ALA A 377 -34.18 -0.91 -53.36
C ALA A 377 -35.17 -1.74 -52.52
N GLY A 378 -36.47 -1.66 -52.84
CA GLY A 378 -37.52 -2.38 -52.16
C GLY A 378 -37.66 -1.99 -50.67
N ASP A 379 -38.47 -2.74 -49.92
CA ASP A 379 -38.77 -2.42 -48.52
C ASP A 379 -37.53 -2.48 -47.60
N GLY A 380 -36.48 -3.20 -48.03
CA GLY A 380 -35.20 -3.29 -47.33
C GLY A 380 -34.24 -2.13 -47.59
N LEU A 381 -34.58 -1.20 -48.49
CA LEU A 381 -33.76 -0.04 -48.87
C LEU A 381 -32.32 -0.41 -49.28
N SER A 382 -32.10 -1.62 -49.79
CA SER A 382 -30.76 -2.19 -49.98
C SER A 382 -30.67 -2.88 -51.33
N MET A 383 -29.62 -2.57 -52.09
CA MET A 383 -29.35 -3.16 -53.40
C MET A 383 -27.98 -3.84 -53.37
N LEU A 384 -27.95 -5.15 -53.56
CA LEU A 384 -26.70 -5.91 -53.66
C LEU A 384 -25.94 -5.47 -54.92
N VAL A 385 -24.64 -5.18 -54.79
CA VAL A 385 -23.81 -4.77 -55.93
C VAL A 385 -22.59 -5.64 -56.16
N ALA A 386 -22.14 -6.38 -55.16
CA ALA A 386 -21.05 -7.32 -55.31
C ALA A 386 -20.97 -8.33 -54.16
N GLN A 387 -20.30 -9.44 -54.43
CA GLN A 387 -19.77 -10.37 -53.44
C GLN A 387 -18.27 -10.53 -53.71
N PHE A 388 -17.46 -10.47 -52.67
CA PHE A 388 -16.01 -10.60 -52.78
C PHE A 388 -15.48 -11.56 -51.73
N THR A 389 -14.55 -12.42 -52.10
CA THR A 389 -13.88 -13.33 -51.18
C THR A 389 -12.37 -13.12 -51.27
N THR A 390 -11.71 -12.92 -50.13
CA THR A 390 -10.28 -12.63 -50.04
C THR A 390 -9.74 -12.97 -48.65
N ASP A 391 -8.44 -13.21 -48.53
CA ASP A 391 -7.68 -13.31 -47.26
C ASP A 391 -7.05 -11.97 -46.83
N GLY A 392 -7.34 -10.89 -47.57
CA GLY A 392 -6.85 -9.54 -47.30
C GLY A 392 -7.93 -8.55 -46.86
N VAL A 393 -7.54 -7.28 -46.72
CA VAL A 393 -8.44 -6.16 -46.41
C VAL A 393 -9.05 -5.64 -47.70
N ILE A 394 -10.39 -5.67 -47.83
CA ILE A 394 -11.10 -5.05 -48.94
C ILE A 394 -11.22 -3.54 -48.71
N SER A 395 -10.84 -2.74 -49.69
CA SER A 395 -11.00 -1.29 -49.65
C SER A 395 -11.19 -0.71 -51.05
N GLY A 396 -11.78 0.48 -51.12
CA GLY A 396 -12.04 1.09 -52.41
C GLY A 396 -12.91 2.33 -52.36
N THR A 397 -13.10 2.93 -53.53
CA THR A 397 -14.05 4.00 -53.82
C THR A 397 -14.99 3.57 -54.92
N LEU A 398 -16.29 3.71 -54.68
CA LEU A 398 -17.35 3.30 -55.58
C LEU A 398 -18.22 4.49 -55.93
N ASN A 399 -18.43 4.72 -57.23
CA ASN A 399 -19.38 5.70 -57.75
C ASN A 399 -20.57 4.99 -58.36
N PHE A 400 -21.79 5.43 -58.05
CA PHE A 400 -23.00 4.77 -58.54
C PHE A 400 -24.06 5.78 -58.97
N GLN A 401 -24.90 5.37 -59.92
CA GLN A 401 -26.03 6.17 -60.39
C GLN A 401 -27.34 5.62 -59.85
N LEU A 402 -28.09 6.49 -59.17
CA LEU A 402 -29.35 6.15 -58.54
C LEU A 402 -30.47 7.10 -58.98
N PHE A 403 -31.57 6.55 -59.48
CA PHE A 403 -32.79 7.27 -59.82
C PHE A 403 -33.69 7.35 -58.59
N LEU A 404 -34.08 8.57 -58.22
CA LEU A 404 -34.80 8.82 -56.98
C LEU A 404 -36.28 8.50 -57.15
N ASN A 405 -36.86 7.75 -56.21
CA ASN A 405 -38.30 7.42 -56.20
C ASN A 405 -38.82 6.80 -57.52
N GLY A 406 -37.96 6.14 -58.28
CA GLY A 406 -38.30 5.53 -59.57
C GLY A 406 -38.56 6.54 -60.70
N ASP A 407 -38.19 7.81 -60.51
CA ASP A 407 -38.24 8.84 -61.54
C ASP A 407 -36.98 8.81 -62.41
N VAL A 408 -37.19 8.62 -63.71
CA VAL A 408 -36.13 8.43 -64.70
C VAL A 408 -35.43 9.73 -65.09
N ASP A 409 -36.02 10.88 -64.73
CA ASP A 409 -35.50 12.21 -65.04
C ASP A 409 -34.71 12.82 -63.85
N THR A 410 -34.72 12.17 -62.68
CA THR A 410 -34.00 12.63 -61.48
C THR A 410 -33.01 11.59 -60.95
N ASP A 411 -31.73 11.73 -61.36
CA ASP A 411 -30.63 10.91 -60.85
C ASP A 411 -29.68 11.68 -59.90
N ILE A 412 -29.06 10.93 -59.00
CA ILE A 412 -27.88 11.34 -58.24
C ILE A 412 -26.71 10.40 -58.53
N ARG A 413 -25.49 10.87 -58.28
CA ARG A 413 -24.25 10.12 -58.52
C ARG A 413 -23.32 10.15 -57.32
N PRO A 414 -23.63 9.38 -56.26
CA PRO A 414 -22.85 9.45 -55.04
C PRO A 414 -21.51 8.72 -55.18
N THR A 415 -20.55 9.21 -54.41
CA THR A 415 -19.23 8.60 -54.23
C THR A 415 -19.09 8.12 -52.79
N VAL A 416 -18.67 6.87 -52.60
CA VAL A 416 -18.42 6.28 -51.27
C VAL A 416 -17.06 5.62 -51.24
N SER A 417 -16.26 5.92 -50.22
CA SER A 417 -15.05 5.17 -49.89
C SER A 417 -15.32 4.23 -48.72
N PHE A 418 -14.79 3.00 -48.78
CA PHE A 418 -15.03 1.96 -47.78
C PHE A 418 -13.77 1.11 -47.53
N SER A 419 -13.71 0.46 -46.36
CA SER A 419 -12.65 -0.47 -45.96
C SER A 419 -13.18 -1.51 -44.97
N SER A 420 -12.70 -2.77 -45.04
CA SER A 420 -13.02 -3.79 -44.03
C SER A 420 -12.18 -3.72 -42.77
N GLU A 421 -11.21 -2.80 -42.67
CA GLU A 421 -10.29 -2.68 -41.53
C GLU A 421 -11.02 -2.45 -40.19
N GLY A 422 -12.19 -1.79 -40.21
CA GLY A 422 -13.04 -1.64 -39.03
C GLY A 422 -13.85 -2.88 -38.62
N MET A 423 -13.72 -4.00 -39.36
CA MET A 423 -14.39 -5.27 -39.06
C MET A 423 -13.48 -6.26 -38.33
N GLU A 424 -12.22 -5.92 -38.09
CA GLU A 424 -11.27 -6.83 -37.43
C GLU A 424 -11.71 -7.16 -36.01
N SER A 425 -11.42 -8.40 -35.59
CA SER A 425 -11.63 -8.81 -34.20
C SER A 425 -10.64 -8.06 -33.31
N SER A 426 -11.14 -7.49 -32.22
CA SER A 426 -10.29 -6.84 -31.23
C SER A 426 -9.99 -7.80 -30.09
N LEU A 427 -8.79 -7.71 -29.53
CA LEU A 427 -8.47 -8.37 -28.28
C LEU A 427 -8.86 -7.42 -27.17
N PHE A 428 -9.75 -7.88 -26.30
CA PHE A 428 -10.08 -7.18 -25.06
C PHE A 428 -9.29 -7.82 -23.93
N SER A 429 -8.38 -7.04 -23.37
CA SER A 429 -7.60 -7.42 -22.20
C SER A 429 -7.82 -6.37 -21.12
N TYR A 430 -8.12 -6.81 -19.90
CA TYR A 430 -8.13 -5.93 -18.73
C TYR A 430 -6.71 -5.47 -18.34
N CYS A 431 -5.70 -6.12 -18.92
CA CYS A 431 -4.29 -5.94 -18.66
C CYS A 431 -3.54 -5.51 -19.93
N GLY A 432 -2.75 -4.47 -19.80
CA GLY A 432 -1.96 -3.88 -20.89
C GLY A 432 -1.27 -2.61 -20.38
N CYS A 433 -0.53 -1.91 -21.23
CA CYS A 433 0.16 -0.72 -20.76
C CYS A 433 -0.83 0.40 -20.38
N THR A 434 -0.83 0.82 -19.12
CA THR A 434 -1.71 1.91 -18.64
C THR A 434 -1.04 3.29 -18.65
N GLN A 435 0.25 3.35 -19.00
CA GLN A 435 1.03 4.60 -19.00
C GLN A 435 0.72 5.44 -20.24
N GLU A 436 0.04 6.56 -20.04
CA GLU A 436 -0.25 7.54 -21.09
C GLU A 436 1.07 8.08 -21.67
N GLY A 437 1.31 7.85 -22.97
CA GLY A 437 2.55 8.25 -23.65
C GLY A 437 3.50 7.09 -23.99
N ALA A 438 3.28 5.89 -23.45
CA ALA A 438 3.97 4.69 -23.90
C ALA A 438 3.53 4.32 -25.34
N GLU A 439 4.45 3.76 -26.14
CA GLU A 439 4.17 3.38 -27.53
C GLU A 439 3.06 2.33 -27.67
N ASN A 440 2.95 1.45 -26.66
CA ASN A 440 1.92 0.42 -26.58
C ASN A 440 0.84 0.73 -25.53
N TYR A 441 0.64 2.01 -25.19
CA TYR A 441 -0.46 2.43 -24.32
C TYR A 441 -1.80 1.84 -24.79
N ASP A 442 -2.46 1.10 -23.90
CA ASP A 442 -3.78 0.53 -24.15
C ASP A 442 -4.83 1.34 -23.37
N PRO A 443 -5.68 2.12 -24.06
CA PRO A 443 -6.74 2.90 -23.41
C PRO A 443 -7.82 2.05 -22.74
N ASN A 444 -7.84 0.73 -22.97
CA ASN A 444 -8.78 -0.20 -22.36
C ASN A 444 -8.16 -0.98 -21.19
N ALA A 445 -6.84 -0.90 -20.99
CA ALA A 445 -6.18 -1.54 -19.86
C ALA A 445 -6.55 -0.82 -18.56
N VAL A 446 -6.95 -1.60 -17.55
CA VAL A 446 -7.22 -1.10 -16.19
C VAL A 446 -6.02 -1.39 -15.28
N HIS A 447 -5.28 -2.47 -15.57
CA HIS A 447 -4.10 -2.89 -14.83
C HIS A 447 -2.87 -2.94 -15.74
N ASP A 448 -1.74 -2.42 -15.26
CA ASP A 448 -0.47 -2.50 -15.97
C ASP A 448 0.09 -3.92 -15.89
N ASP A 449 0.42 -4.52 -17.03
CA ASP A 449 1.06 -5.83 -17.12
C ASP A 449 2.60 -5.75 -17.22
N GLY A 450 3.15 -4.54 -17.07
CA GLY A 450 4.57 -4.26 -17.19
C GLY A 450 5.06 -4.34 -18.63
N SER A 451 4.16 -4.44 -19.61
CA SER A 451 4.51 -4.42 -21.03
C SER A 451 4.79 -3.00 -21.54
N CYS A 452 4.55 -1.95 -20.76
CA CYS A 452 4.79 -0.58 -21.17
C CYS A 452 6.18 -0.40 -21.78
N LEU A 453 6.20 -0.12 -23.07
CA LEU A 453 7.38 0.30 -23.78
C LEU A 453 7.73 1.69 -23.28
N SER A 454 8.98 1.85 -22.86
CA SER A 454 9.48 3.08 -22.28
C SER A 454 9.19 4.27 -23.20
N GLY A 455 8.37 5.20 -22.70
CA GLY A 455 7.89 6.35 -23.45
C GLY A 455 8.93 7.48 -23.56
N PRO A 456 8.56 8.60 -24.21
CA PRO A 456 9.37 9.81 -24.28
C PRO A 456 9.57 10.41 -22.88
N GLY A 457 10.80 10.76 -22.53
CA GLY A 457 11.12 11.47 -21.29
C GLY A 457 12.62 11.67 -21.09
N CYS A 458 13.04 12.43 -20.09
CA CYS A 458 14.46 12.73 -19.92
C CYS A 458 15.28 11.53 -19.46
N THR A 459 16.15 10.99 -20.31
CA THR A 459 16.94 9.76 -20.02
C THR A 459 18.26 10.02 -19.28
N TYR A 460 18.60 11.27 -18.98
CA TYR A 460 19.89 11.66 -18.42
C TYR A 460 19.86 11.85 -16.91
N ALA A 461 20.56 10.99 -16.17
CA ALA A 461 20.56 10.96 -14.70
C ALA A 461 21.05 12.25 -14.01
N ASN A 462 21.74 13.14 -14.74
CA ASN A 462 22.20 14.44 -14.25
C ASN A 462 21.24 15.60 -14.57
N ALA A 463 20.13 15.35 -15.27
CA ALA A 463 19.08 16.33 -15.47
C ALA A 463 18.14 16.40 -14.26
N ALA A 464 17.62 17.59 -13.97
CA ALA A 464 16.70 17.83 -12.86
C ALA A 464 15.36 17.09 -12.99
N ASN A 465 14.97 16.71 -14.21
CA ASN A 465 13.74 15.97 -14.51
C ASN A 465 14.03 14.58 -15.10
N TYR A 466 15.15 13.96 -14.73
CA TYR A 466 15.46 12.59 -15.13
C TYR A 466 14.30 11.63 -14.85
N ASP A 467 13.89 10.89 -15.88
CA ASP A 467 12.91 9.83 -15.82
C ASP A 467 13.60 8.48 -16.08
N VAL A 468 13.64 7.65 -15.04
CA VAL A 468 14.22 6.30 -15.09
C VAL A 468 13.45 5.34 -16.00
N ASN A 469 12.19 5.67 -16.32
CA ASN A 469 11.32 4.86 -17.16
C ASN A 469 11.28 5.32 -18.61
N ALA A 470 11.98 6.41 -18.95
CA ALA A 470 12.06 6.91 -20.32
C ALA A 470 12.95 6.04 -21.20
N GLY A 471 12.47 5.74 -22.42
CA GLY A 471 13.13 4.84 -23.38
C GLY A 471 14.00 5.57 -24.37
N TYR A 472 13.67 6.83 -24.60
CA TYR A 472 14.36 7.76 -25.46
C TYR A 472 14.10 9.19 -24.98
N ASP A 473 15.08 10.06 -25.18
CA ASP A 473 15.00 11.47 -24.77
C ASP A 473 14.03 12.24 -25.66
N ASP A 474 13.12 12.99 -25.06
CA ASP A 474 12.12 13.81 -25.76
C ASP A 474 12.50 15.29 -25.82
N GLY A 475 13.74 15.62 -25.44
CA GLY A 475 14.24 16.98 -25.34
C GLY A 475 13.70 17.75 -24.13
N SER A 476 12.98 17.09 -23.20
CA SER A 476 12.47 17.72 -21.99
C SER A 476 13.55 17.92 -20.91
N CYS A 477 14.77 17.39 -21.09
CA CYS A 477 15.81 17.44 -20.06
C CYS A 477 16.16 18.86 -19.58
N GLN A 478 16.16 19.01 -18.26
CA GLN A 478 16.42 20.24 -17.55
C GLN A 478 17.82 20.19 -16.92
N PHE A 479 18.76 20.96 -17.46
CA PHE A 479 20.10 21.07 -16.89
C PHE A 479 20.22 22.40 -16.13
N SER A 480 20.61 22.29 -14.87
CA SER A 480 20.85 23.43 -13.98
C SER A 480 22.18 24.11 -14.31
N GLY A 481 22.18 25.44 -14.33
CA GLY A 481 23.38 26.26 -14.46
C GLY A 481 23.03 27.73 -14.74
N CYS A 482 24.03 28.59 -14.97
CA CYS A 482 23.75 29.98 -15.29
C CYS A 482 23.26 30.13 -16.74
N THR A 483 22.03 30.62 -16.91
CA THR A 483 21.36 30.77 -18.22
C THR A 483 21.52 32.15 -18.87
N VAL A 484 22.23 33.07 -18.22
CA VAL A 484 22.36 34.46 -18.65
C VAL A 484 23.75 34.72 -19.25
N ASP A 485 23.79 34.97 -20.55
CA ASP A 485 24.99 35.07 -21.40
C ASP A 485 25.99 36.19 -21.07
N TYR A 486 25.62 37.12 -20.19
CA TYR A 486 26.51 38.20 -19.72
C TYR A 486 27.34 37.82 -18.48
N TYR A 487 26.92 36.81 -17.69
CA TYR A 487 27.67 36.40 -16.49
C TYR A 487 28.82 35.46 -16.84
N ARG A 488 29.91 35.55 -16.06
CA ARG A 488 31.18 34.84 -16.33
C ARG A 488 31.04 33.32 -16.29
N ASN A 489 30.12 32.80 -15.49
CA ASN A 489 29.86 31.37 -15.34
C ASN A 489 28.64 30.90 -16.17
N TYR A 490 28.23 31.66 -17.18
CA TYR A 490 27.22 31.24 -18.16
C TYR A 490 27.57 29.89 -18.78
N THR A 491 26.60 28.98 -18.81
CA THR A 491 26.74 27.66 -19.44
C THR A 491 25.76 27.51 -20.60
N THR A 492 26.27 27.12 -21.76
CA THR A 492 25.49 27.02 -23.01
C THR A 492 24.46 25.89 -23.02
N TYR A 493 24.62 24.91 -22.12
CA TYR A 493 23.73 23.76 -21.97
C TYR A 493 22.64 23.95 -20.90
N ALA A 494 22.71 24.98 -20.05
CA ALA A 494 21.73 25.17 -18.99
C ALA A 494 20.37 25.59 -19.56
N THR A 495 19.32 24.86 -19.18
CA THR A 495 17.93 25.19 -19.50
C THR A 495 17.16 25.73 -18.30
N VAL A 496 17.74 25.62 -17.10
CA VAL A 496 17.18 26.12 -15.84
C VAL A 496 18.24 26.92 -15.09
N ASP A 497 17.91 28.17 -14.75
CA ASP A 497 18.74 29.00 -13.87
C ASP A 497 18.71 28.44 -12.44
N ASP A 498 19.88 28.03 -11.94
CA ASP A 498 20.04 27.55 -10.57
C ASP A 498 20.45 28.66 -9.59
N GLY A 499 20.51 29.90 -10.07
CA GLY A 499 20.94 31.06 -9.29
C GLY A 499 22.45 31.13 -9.08
N SER A 500 23.22 30.30 -9.79
CA SER A 500 24.68 30.39 -9.79
C SER A 500 25.20 31.60 -10.57
N CYS A 501 24.40 32.23 -11.43
CA CYS A 501 24.82 33.38 -12.25
C CYS A 501 25.50 34.47 -11.42
N SER A 502 26.80 34.68 -11.67
CA SER A 502 27.57 35.69 -10.94
C SER A 502 28.62 36.36 -11.82
N ASP A 503 28.82 37.66 -11.56
CA ASP A 503 29.94 38.45 -12.08
C ASP A 503 31.18 38.31 -11.18
N ALA A 504 31.05 37.60 -10.06
CA ALA A 504 32.14 37.44 -9.11
C ALA A 504 33.27 36.65 -9.78
N PRO A 505 34.50 37.18 -9.82
CA PRO A 505 35.62 36.44 -10.35
C PRO A 505 35.89 35.21 -9.46
N PRO A 506 36.08 34.02 -10.03
CA PRO A 506 36.54 32.84 -9.31
C PRO A 506 37.91 33.15 -8.71
N CYS A 507 37.97 33.10 -7.37
CA CYS A 507 39.16 33.16 -6.54
C CYS A 507 40.44 33.74 -7.19
N PRO A 508 40.59 35.08 -7.32
CA PRO A 508 41.83 35.69 -7.79
C PRO A 508 42.95 35.62 -6.72
N ASP A 509 43.43 34.41 -6.42
CA ASP A 509 44.53 34.13 -5.51
C ASP A 509 45.85 34.01 -6.29
N SER A 510 46.47 35.15 -6.52
CA SER A 510 47.76 35.28 -7.24
C SER A 510 48.92 34.56 -6.55
N ASN A 511 48.83 34.42 -5.22
CA ASN A 511 49.96 34.02 -4.39
C ASN A 511 49.84 32.56 -3.88
N GLY A 512 48.66 31.95 -4.02
CA GLY A 512 48.37 30.55 -3.70
C GLY A 512 48.16 30.28 -2.21
N ASP A 513 47.81 31.30 -1.40
CA ASP A 513 47.59 31.16 0.05
C ASP A 513 46.14 30.85 0.44
N GLY A 514 45.24 30.74 -0.54
CA GLY A 514 43.83 30.41 -0.37
C GLY A 514 42.97 31.57 0.11
N MET A 515 43.48 32.81 0.16
CA MET A 515 42.77 33.97 0.68
C MET A 515 42.88 35.18 -0.25
N ILE A 516 41.78 35.94 -0.38
CA ILE A 516 41.81 37.22 -1.10
C ILE A 516 42.20 38.31 -0.10
N GLY A 517 43.47 38.69 -0.12
CA GLY A 517 44.09 39.56 0.86
C GLY A 517 44.63 40.87 0.29
N ALA A 518 45.46 41.53 1.10
CA ALA A 518 46.09 42.79 0.71
C ALA A 518 47.17 42.61 -0.38
N LEU A 519 47.66 41.39 -0.57
CA LEU A 519 48.65 41.07 -1.60
C LEU A 519 47.98 41.10 -2.98
N GLU A 520 46.76 40.58 -3.11
CA GLU A 520 45.97 40.54 -4.34
C GLU A 520 45.55 41.96 -4.76
N ILE A 521 45.21 42.82 -3.79
CA ILE A 521 44.98 44.25 -4.05
C ILE A 521 46.25 44.91 -4.57
N THR A 522 47.40 44.57 -3.99
CA THR A 522 48.68 45.13 -4.41
C THR A 522 49.04 44.67 -5.82
N ASP A 523 48.79 43.40 -6.13
CA ASP A 523 49.06 42.81 -7.44
C ASP A 523 48.13 43.41 -8.51
N LEU A 524 46.82 43.56 -8.25
CA LEU A 524 45.92 44.28 -9.16
C LEU A 524 46.39 45.71 -9.43
N LEU A 525 46.83 46.43 -8.38
CA LEU A 525 47.32 47.80 -8.51
C LEU A 525 48.59 47.92 -9.35
N VAL A 526 49.41 46.86 -9.48
CA VAL A 526 50.54 46.82 -10.41
C VAL A 526 50.06 46.89 -11.86
N PHE A 527 48.89 46.32 -12.15
CA PHE A 527 48.28 46.28 -13.48
C PHE A 527 47.26 47.40 -13.71
N TYR A 528 47.01 48.27 -12.73
CA TYR A 528 46.07 49.39 -12.86
C TYR A 528 46.44 50.35 -14.01
N ASN A 529 45.47 50.68 -14.88
CA ASN A 529 45.65 51.37 -16.17
C ASN A 529 46.59 50.66 -17.17
N THR A 530 46.70 49.34 -17.09
CA THR A 530 47.36 48.54 -18.13
C THR A 530 46.34 47.76 -18.96
N ASP A 531 46.79 47.28 -20.11
CA ASP A 531 46.04 46.47 -21.06
C ASP A 531 45.75 45.09 -20.44
N GLY A 532 44.77 45.00 -19.54
CA GLY A 532 44.09 43.79 -19.05
C GLY A 532 44.93 42.57 -18.65
N GLY A 533 46.25 42.65 -18.51
CA GLY A 533 47.13 41.52 -18.18
C GLY A 533 47.11 40.31 -19.15
N GLY A 534 46.46 40.39 -20.31
CA GLY A 534 46.33 39.25 -21.23
C GLY A 534 45.10 38.34 -21.01
N CYS A 535 44.04 38.85 -20.37
CA CYS A 535 42.78 38.15 -20.08
C CYS A 535 41.96 37.60 -21.26
N GLY A 536 42.50 37.59 -22.49
CA GLY A 536 41.74 37.26 -23.69
C GLY A 536 40.64 38.30 -23.99
N VAL A 537 39.88 38.08 -25.06
CA VAL A 537 38.67 38.85 -25.38
C VAL A 537 37.47 37.93 -25.17
N PHE A 538 36.42 38.42 -24.50
CA PHE A 538 35.14 37.72 -24.35
C PHE A 538 34.38 37.74 -25.67
N SER A 539 34.83 36.95 -26.64
CA SER A 539 34.14 36.75 -27.90
C SER A 539 34.18 35.26 -28.21
N PRO A 540 33.11 34.51 -27.88
CA PRO A 540 33.04 33.10 -28.19
C PRO A 540 33.23 32.91 -29.69
N LEU A 541 34.08 31.96 -30.06
CA LEU A 541 34.30 31.61 -31.45
C LEU A 541 32.98 31.15 -32.08
N THR A 542 32.70 31.61 -33.29
CA THR A 542 31.53 31.12 -34.02
C THR A 542 31.68 29.62 -34.32
N PRO A 543 30.58 28.86 -34.47
CA PRO A 543 30.65 27.44 -34.84
C PRO A 543 31.52 27.17 -36.09
N ILE A 544 31.59 28.13 -37.02
CA ILE A 544 32.43 28.07 -38.23
C ILE A 544 33.93 28.21 -37.88
N GLU A 545 34.27 29.06 -36.90
CA GLU A 545 35.65 29.26 -36.44
C GLU A 545 36.16 28.08 -35.60
N LEU A 546 35.25 27.31 -35.00
CA LEU A 546 35.55 26.08 -34.24
C LEU A 546 35.79 24.84 -35.11
N GLY A 547 35.71 24.97 -36.45
CA GLY A 547 35.99 23.87 -37.37
C GLY A 547 34.90 22.79 -37.40
N VAL A 548 33.68 23.15 -37.01
CA VAL A 548 32.54 22.25 -36.98
C VAL A 548 32.03 22.06 -38.44
N GLU A 549 32.17 20.85 -38.98
CA GLU A 549 31.85 20.50 -40.39
C GLU A 549 30.34 20.56 -40.71
N PRO A 550 29.90 20.54 -42.00
CA PRO A 550 28.52 20.89 -42.42
C PRO A 550 27.38 20.04 -41.86
N CYS A 551 27.65 18.86 -41.32
CA CYS A 551 26.64 18.05 -40.60
C CYS A 551 26.47 18.48 -39.14
N ALA A 552 27.20 19.53 -38.72
CA ALA A 552 27.33 19.96 -37.34
C ALA A 552 27.08 21.48 -37.20
N VAL A 553 26.41 22.08 -38.19
CA VAL A 553 25.77 23.41 -38.05
C VAL A 553 24.32 23.23 -37.61
N PRO A 554 23.79 24.08 -36.71
CA PRO A 554 22.41 23.95 -36.23
C PRO A 554 21.40 23.96 -37.39
N GLY A 555 20.61 22.88 -37.52
CA GLY A 555 19.46 22.82 -38.44
C GLY A 555 19.67 22.10 -39.77
N ALA A 556 20.76 21.35 -39.95
CA ALA A 556 20.96 20.47 -41.10
C ALA A 556 20.54 19.03 -40.76
N ASP A 557 19.56 18.49 -41.51
CA ASP A 557 19.10 17.09 -41.39
C ASP A 557 20.15 16.12 -41.97
N CYS A 558 20.79 15.33 -41.10
CA CYS A 558 21.91 14.45 -41.46
C CYS A 558 21.62 12.95 -41.30
N GLY A 559 20.40 12.57 -40.92
CA GLY A 559 19.95 11.19 -40.77
C GLY A 559 19.46 10.87 -39.35
N ASP A 560 19.17 9.59 -39.10
CA ASP A 560 18.52 9.14 -37.85
C ASP A 560 19.47 9.08 -36.62
N GLU A 561 20.79 9.21 -36.84
CA GLU A 561 21.86 9.23 -35.82
C GLU A 561 22.57 10.60 -35.84
N GLY A 562 22.63 11.28 -34.70
CA GLY A 562 23.26 12.58 -34.56
C GLY A 562 22.94 13.24 -33.22
N CYS A 563 23.44 14.45 -32.97
CA CYS A 563 23.17 15.13 -31.70
C CYS A 563 21.70 15.58 -31.61
N THR A 564 20.95 15.02 -30.67
CA THR A 564 19.51 15.30 -30.50
C THR A 564 19.21 16.55 -29.66
N TYR A 565 20.23 17.22 -29.13
CA TYR A 565 20.08 18.34 -28.21
C TYR A 565 19.99 19.70 -28.92
N PRO A 566 18.85 20.43 -28.82
CA PRO A 566 18.66 21.71 -29.50
C PRO A 566 19.67 22.81 -29.14
N ASN A 567 20.30 22.72 -27.96
CA ASN A 567 21.27 23.69 -27.46
C ASN A 567 22.72 23.32 -27.78
N ALA A 568 22.99 22.10 -28.24
CA ALA A 568 24.31 21.74 -28.71
C ALA A 568 24.61 22.44 -30.04
N VAL A 569 25.87 22.82 -30.26
CA VAL A 569 26.22 23.58 -31.48
C VAL A 569 26.08 22.77 -32.76
N ASN A 570 26.00 21.45 -32.66
CA ASN A 570 25.79 20.51 -33.77
C ASN A 570 24.46 19.76 -33.70
N PHE A 571 23.42 20.38 -33.12
CA PHE A 571 22.07 19.84 -33.12
C PHE A 571 21.60 19.41 -34.52
N ASP A 572 21.21 18.15 -34.65
CA ASP A 572 20.59 17.56 -35.82
C ASP A 572 19.06 17.42 -35.60
N PRO A 573 18.23 18.23 -36.29
CA PRO A 573 16.77 18.13 -36.20
C PRO A 573 16.19 16.85 -36.81
N GLY A 574 16.97 16.06 -37.54
CA GLY A 574 16.59 14.75 -38.09
C GLY A 574 16.98 13.56 -37.23
N ALA A 575 17.81 13.75 -36.20
CA ALA A 575 18.29 12.66 -35.35
C ALA A 575 17.21 12.16 -34.39
N LEU A 576 17.04 10.84 -34.33
CA LEU A 576 16.18 10.14 -33.36
C LEU A 576 16.99 9.42 -32.29
N ASN A 577 18.30 9.21 -32.53
CA ASN A 577 19.22 8.54 -31.61
C ASN A 577 20.48 9.39 -31.44
N ASP A 578 20.80 9.74 -30.20
CA ASP A 578 22.05 10.45 -29.87
C ASP A 578 23.26 9.52 -30.04
N ASP A 579 24.21 9.90 -30.89
CA ASP A 579 25.43 9.15 -31.16
C ASP A 579 26.61 9.60 -30.27
N GLY A 580 26.34 10.46 -29.29
CA GLY A 580 27.35 11.08 -28.42
C GLY A 580 28.20 12.13 -29.12
N SER A 581 27.83 12.57 -30.33
CA SER A 581 28.57 13.59 -31.08
C SER A 581 28.31 15.01 -30.60
N CYS A 582 27.42 15.25 -29.63
CA CYS A 582 27.06 16.59 -29.16
C CYS A 582 28.27 17.41 -28.70
N PHE A 583 28.40 18.60 -29.28
CA PHE A 583 29.41 19.59 -28.91
C PHE A 583 28.80 20.64 -27.98
N TRP A 584 29.40 20.74 -26.80
CA TRP A 584 29.09 21.73 -25.77
C TRP A 584 30.24 22.71 -25.71
N THR A 585 29.95 23.96 -26.08
CA THR A 585 30.93 25.04 -26.10
C THR A 585 31.11 25.66 -24.72
N GLY A 586 32.36 25.87 -24.33
CA GLY A 586 32.75 26.57 -23.11
C GLY A 586 34.21 26.30 -22.77
N CYS A 587 34.71 26.83 -21.65
CA CYS A 587 36.10 26.57 -21.29
C CYS A 587 36.34 25.11 -20.86
N THR A 588 37.20 24.39 -21.59
CA THR A 588 37.48 22.96 -21.35
C THR A 588 38.71 22.70 -20.47
N ASP A 589 39.46 23.75 -20.11
CA ASP A 589 40.70 23.61 -19.35
C ASP A 589 40.42 23.73 -17.83
N PRO A 590 40.64 22.67 -17.04
CA PRO A 590 40.39 22.66 -15.60
C PRO A 590 41.31 23.59 -14.79
N GLU A 591 42.37 24.14 -15.39
CA GLU A 591 43.24 25.13 -14.75
C GLU A 591 42.76 26.58 -14.94
N MET A 592 41.64 26.79 -15.64
CA MET A 592 41.09 28.12 -15.96
C MET A 592 39.95 28.52 -15.01
N GLN A 593 39.77 29.83 -14.78
CA GLN A 593 38.81 30.34 -13.81
C GLN A 593 37.36 29.97 -14.14
N ASN A 594 37.00 29.98 -15.42
CA ASN A 594 35.64 29.68 -15.89
C ASN A 594 35.52 28.27 -16.49
N TYR A 595 36.30 27.31 -15.97
CA TYR A 595 36.23 25.90 -16.40
C TYR A 595 34.79 25.37 -16.33
N GLN A 596 34.34 24.76 -17.43
CA GLN A 596 33.04 24.13 -17.55
C GLN A 596 33.23 22.61 -17.65
N PRO A 597 32.83 21.83 -16.63
CA PRO A 597 33.08 20.39 -16.58
C PRO A 597 32.34 19.59 -17.66
N LEU A 598 31.31 20.18 -18.27
CA LEU A 598 30.53 19.57 -19.35
C LEU A 598 30.90 20.11 -20.74
N ALA A 599 31.75 21.13 -20.84
CA ALA A 599 32.24 21.60 -22.14
C ALA A 599 33.24 20.58 -22.71
N ASN A 600 33.00 20.17 -23.95
CA ASN A 600 33.91 19.28 -24.69
C ASN A 600 34.50 19.97 -25.94
N LEU A 601 34.13 21.22 -26.18
CA LEU A 601 34.65 22.07 -27.25
C LEU A 601 35.00 23.45 -26.68
N ASP A 602 36.30 23.79 -26.70
CA ASP A 602 36.78 25.10 -26.24
C ASP A 602 36.37 26.18 -27.22
N ASP A 603 35.54 27.13 -26.77
CA ASP A 603 35.04 28.26 -27.55
C ASP A 603 35.95 29.50 -27.47
N GLY A 604 37.12 29.37 -26.86
CA GLY A 604 38.08 30.45 -26.69
C GLY A 604 37.72 31.41 -25.56
N THR A 605 36.69 31.11 -24.77
CA THR A 605 36.29 31.92 -23.61
C THR A 605 37.09 31.60 -22.35
N CYS A 606 38.03 30.65 -22.38
CA CYS A 606 38.86 30.31 -21.23
C CYS A 606 39.60 31.52 -20.63
N VAL A 607 39.36 31.77 -19.36
CA VAL A 607 39.96 32.86 -18.59
C VAL A 607 41.13 32.31 -17.77
N MET A 608 42.32 32.85 -18.02
CA MET A 608 43.52 32.52 -17.28
C MET A 608 43.31 32.64 -15.77
N PRO A 609 43.91 31.74 -14.95
CA PRO A 609 43.75 31.70 -13.50
C PRO A 609 44.08 33.01 -12.77
N ILE A 610 44.83 33.93 -13.39
CA ILE A 610 45.09 35.27 -12.85
C ILE A 610 44.75 36.30 -13.94
N CYS A 611 43.51 36.78 -13.92
CA CYS A 611 43.01 37.86 -14.76
C CYS A 611 42.58 39.05 -13.90
N TRP A 612 43.19 40.23 -14.11
CA TRP A 612 42.92 41.43 -13.31
C TRP A 612 41.88 42.39 -13.93
N ASP A 613 41.39 42.07 -15.13
CA ASP A 613 40.28 42.75 -15.82
C ASP A 613 39.00 41.95 -15.54
N PHE A 614 38.31 42.30 -14.46
CA PHE A 614 37.15 41.59 -13.97
C PHE A 614 35.86 41.92 -14.72
N ASP A 615 35.73 43.15 -15.23
CA ASP A 615 34.56 43.58 -16.02
C ASP A 615 34.74 43.37 -17.54
N PHE A 616 35.89 42.81 -17.94
CA PHE A 616 36.27 42.46 -19.32
C PHE A 616 36.16 43.62 -20.31
N ASN A 617 36.33 44.86 -19.83
CA ASN A 617 36.29 46.05 -20.66
C ASN A 617 37.60 46.25 -21.48
N GLY A 618 38.61 45.39 -21.26
CA GLY A 618 39.91 45.42 -21.91
C GLY A 618 40.96 46.23 -21.14
N SER A 619 40.65 46.69 -19.93
CA SER A 619 41.55 47.50 -19.10
C SER A 619 41.31 47.30 -17.61
N VAL A 620 42.39 47.15 -16.85
CA VAL A 620 42.29 47.11 -15.38
C VAL A 620 42.06 48.53 -14.86
N GLY A 621 40.84 48.81 -14.45
CA GLY A 621 40.33 50.10 -14.00
C GLY A 621 39.82 50.10 -12.57
N ILE A 622 39.06 51.15 -12.26
CA ILE A 622 38.51 51.33 -10.91
C ILE A 622 37.40 50.31 -10.61
N GLN A 623 36.71 49.83 -11.64
CA GLN A 623 35.65 48.86 -11.47
C GLN A 623 36.22 47.52 -11.01
N ASP A 624 37.31 47.07 -11.62
CA ASP A 624 38.01 45.83 -11.23
C ASP A 624 38.55 45.90 -9.80
N LEU A 625 39.06 47.07 -9.40
CA LEU A 625 39.46 47.27 -8.01
C LEU A 625 38.27 47.21 -7.04
N LEU A 626 37.11 47.74 -7.43
CA LEU A 626 35.89 47.67 -6.61
C LEU A 626 35.39 46.22 -6.51
N ASP A 627 35.47 45.47 -7.60
CA ASP A 627 35.02 44.07 -7.66
C ASP A 627 35.94 43.17 -6.83
N LEU A 628 37.27 43.39 -6.86
CA LEU A 628 38.19 42.71 -5.94
C LEU A 628 37.89 43.02 -4.46
N LEU A 629 37.52 44.26 -4.17
CA LEU A 629 37.21 44.69 -2.80
C LEU A 629 35.92 44.06 -2.26
N LEU A 630 34.98 43.66 -3.13
CA LEU A 630 33.81 42.89 -2.73
C LEU A 630 34.20 41.50 -2.19
N LEU A 631 35.32 40.95 -2.67
CA LEU A 631 35.82 39.65 -2.28
C LEU A 631 36.90 39.70 -1.19
N PHE A 632 37.25 40.90 -0.70
CA PHE A 632 38.31 41.06 0.29
C PHE A 632 38.00 40.27 1.57
N ASN A 633 38.98 39.49 2.04
CA ASN A 633 38.91 38.64 3.21
C ASN A 633 37.92 37.46 3.08
N LEU A 634 37.61 37.04 1.84
CA LEU A 634 36.99 35.75 1.55
C LEU A 634 38.06 34.67 1.33
N SER A 635 37.72 33.43 1.67
CA SER A 635 38.55 32.25 1.41
C SER A 635 38.19 31.66 0.04
N CYS A 636 39.22 31.27 -0.71
CA CYS A 636 39.09 30.56 -1.98
C CYS A 636 38.81 29.06 -1.80
N GLU A 637 38.88 28.54 -0.58
CA GLU A 637 38.51 27.16 -0.26
C GLU A 637 37.00 27.02 -0.10
N GLY A 638 36.32 26.70 -1.20
CA GLY A 638 34.95 26.18 -1.18
C GLY A 638 34.01 26.79 -2.22
N GLU A 639 34.23 26.47 -3.50
CA GLU A 639 33.17 26.24 -4.50
C GLU A 639 33.53 25.02 -5.34
#